data_AF-E5RKB7-F1
#
_entry.id   AF-E5RKB7-F1
#
_cell.length_a   1.000
_cell.length_b   1.000
_cell.length_c   1.000
_cell.angle_alpha   90.00
_cell.angle_beta   90.00
_cell.angle_gamma   90.00
#
_symmetry.space_group_name_H-M   'P 1'
#
loop_
_entity.id
_entity.type
_entity.pdbx_description
1 polymer ?
#
loop_
_entity_poly.entity_id
_entity_poly.type
_entity_poly.pdbx_seq_one_letter_code
_entity_poly.pdbx_strand_id
1 'polypeptide(L)'
;MAEPRTLLLLCVLVLCLSDSSFIRGQTVRSKRCDIHTKFVTHTPCTACAAIRRQLCPWGWSRNFPEKILLDCRYELQLRGAAISLSGCSQECWKDVVQKACCPGYWGSQCFECPGGPATPCSGHGTCLDGIEGNGTCVCQENFSGSVCQECRDPNRFGPDCQSVCNCVHGVCSHGPRGDGSCRCFAGYTGPHCDQELPVCQSLKCPQNSQCSAEAPTCKCLPGYTQQDNVCLAPDPCQPSACSPLARCSVTPQGQAQCQCPENYHGDGKVCLPRDPCLTNFGGCPSNSTFCLYRGPGKATCMCRPGMTSINNNASEGCHVSCKPHSCDRSATCQVTPDRKTSCVCKNDEVGDGHACYGHLLHEVRRANQNGLVFLRLRAAIAMLEQGCQEILTTSGPFTVLVPSMFSVSSVSSNMNATLAQQLCRQHVIAGEHMLENAGPPSTRRWWTLAGQEVTITFKNMRYAYKYEDQPQQFSIHKANYIAANGVFHTVTALRWQLPPPLPGDSKKTVGQILASTEVFTRFETILENCGLPSILDGPGPFTVFAPSNEAVDSLRDGRLIYLFTAGLSKLQELVRYHIYNHGQLTVEKLISKGRVLTMANQVLTVNISEEGRILLGPEGIPVRRVDVPAANGVIHMLEGILLPPTILPILPKHCDEEQHQTVLGSCVDCQALNTSVCPPNSVKMDIFPKECVYIHSP
;
A
#
# COMPACT_ATOMS: atom_id res chain seq x y z
N MET A 1 -6.82 17.41 67.36
CA MET A 1 -6.39 16.13 66.76
C MET A 1 -6.53 16.28 65.24
N ALA A 2 -5.75 17.09 64.51
CA ALA A 2 -4.31 17.29 64.42
C ALA A 2 -3.53 16.04 63.96
N GLU A 3 -3.42 15.93 62.62
CA GLU A 3 -2.43 15.24 61.77
C GLU A 3 -2.35 13.69 61.68
N PRO A 4 -1.74 13.11 60.60
CA PRO A 4 -1.12 13.75 59.43
C PRO A 4 -1.50 13.18 58.05
N ARG A 5 -1.69 14.08 57.07
CA ARG A 5 -1.50 13.87 55.64
C ARG A 5 -0.11 14.41 55.28
N THR A 6 0.94 13.64 55.55
CA THR A 6 2.33 14.09 55.26
C THR A 6 3.28 12.92 55.00
N LEU A 7 2.87 11.92 54.22
CA LEU A 7 3.77 10.80 53.86
C LEU A 7 3.82 10.40 52.39
N LEU A 8 3.14 11.10 51.48
CA LEU A 8 3.18 10.73 50.04
C LEU A 8 3.88 11.72 49.10
N LEU A 9 4.39 12.85 49.61
CA LEU A 9 5.13 13.84 48.80
C LEU A 9 6.64 13.90 49.08
N LEU A 10 7.16 13.02 49.95
CA LEU A 10 8.60 12.92 50.25
C LEU A 10 9.29 11.69 49.64
N CYS A 11 8.55 10.74 49.05
CA CYS A 11 9.15 9.59 48.35
C CYS A 11 9.53 9.87 46.88
N VAL A 12 9.24 11.06 46.34
CA VAL A 12 9.58 11.43 44.95
C VAL A 12 10.83 12.32 44.86
N LEU A 13 11.42 12.71 46.00
CA LEU A 13 12.63 13.55 46.03
C LEU A 13 13.87 12.89 46.67
N VAL A 14 13.82 11.60 47.02
CA VAL A 14 14.94 10.87 47.66
C VAL A 14 15.50 9.71 46.82
N LEU A 15 15.01 9.48 45.60
CA LEU A 15 15.64 8.55 44.64
C LEU A 15 16.60 9.24 43.66
N CYS A 16 17.11 10.43 44.00
CA CYS A 16 18.17 11.11 43.25
C CYS A 16 19.47 11.31 44.05
N LEU A 17 19.57 10.85 45.29
CA LEU A 17 20.80 10.97 46.09
C LEU A 17 21.03 9.72 46.93
N SER A 18 21.27 8.60 46.26
CA SER A 18 22.10 7.53 46.80
C SER A 18 23.38 7.48 45.97
N ASP A 19 24.31 8.37 46.31
CA ASP A 19 25.73 8.24 46.01
C ASP A 19 26.23 6.93 46.63
N SER A 20 25.95 5.84 45.93
CA SER A 20 26.82 4.67 45.96
C SER A 20 28.07 5.13 45.24
N SER A 21 29.17 5.24 45.98
CA SER A 21 30.52 5.52 45.53
C SER A 21 30.95 4.57 44.41
N PHE A 22 30.45 4.82 43.21
CA PHE A 22 30.91 4.21 41.97
C PHE A 22 32.12 5.01 41.51
N ILE A 23 33.27 4.33 41.50
CA ILE A 23 34.48 4.78 40.82
C ILE A 23 34.06 5.32 39.45
N ARG A 24 34.41 6.59 39.17
CA ARG A 24 34.11 7.35 37.97
C ARG A 24 34.77 6.69 36.75
N GLY A 25 34.19 5.59 36.28
CA GLY A 25 34.57 4.89 35.06
C GLY A 25 34.20 5.70 33.83
N GLN A 26 35.05 5.72 32.82
CA GLN A 26 34.80 6.38 31.53
C GLN A 26 33.39 6.02 31.01
N THR A 27 32.52 7.02 30.88
CA THR A 27 31.26 6.89 30.16
C THR A 27 31.56 6.86 28.67
N VAL A 28 31.64 5.67 28.10
CA VAL A 28 31.84 5.50 26.65
C VAL A 28 30.60 6.03 25.95
N ARG A 29 30.74 7.13 25.20
CA ARG A 29 29.63 7.73 24.45
C ARG A 29 29.35 6.88 23.22
N SER A 30 28.09 6.77 22.85
CA SER A 30 27.64 6.04 21.67
C SER A 30 26.68 6.90 20.85
N LYS A 31 26.78 6.82 19.51
CA LYS A 31 25.90 7.55 18.60
C LYS A 31 25.61 6.76 17.33
N ARG A 32 24.33 6.53 17.06
CA ARG A 32 23.83 5.90 15.83
C ARG A 32 23.36 6.94 14.82
N CYS A 33 23.57 6.65 13.56
CA CYS A 33 23.07 7.40 12.41
C CYS A 33 22.33 6.43 11.49
N ASP A 34 21.39 5.69 12.07
CA ASP A 34 20.63 4.67 11.36
C ASP A 34 19.84 5.30 10.19
N ILE A 35 19.85 4.62 9.04
CA ILE A 35 19.17 5.10 7.84
C ILE A 35 17.78 4.45 7.81
N HIS A 36 16.74 5.29 7.84
CA HIS A 36 15.35 4.86 7.74
C HIS A 36 14.93 4.89 6.28
N THR A 37 14.69 3.71 5.69
CA THR A 37 14.14 3.60 4.33
C THR A 37 12.74 3.00 4.38
N LYS A 38 11.77 3.71 3.80
CA LYS A 38 10.39 3.24 3.69
C LYS A 38 10.21 2.51 2.36
N PHE A 39 9.86 1.23 2.43
CA PHE A 39 9.47 0.43 1.28
C PHE A 39 7.95 0.35 1.20
N VAL A 40 7.43 0.33 -0.03
CA VAL A 40 5.99 0.15 -0.33
C VAL A 40 5.84 -1.06 -1.24
N THR A 41 4.84 -1.89 -0.95
CA THR A 41 4.44 -3.04 -1.76
C THR A 41 2.92 -3.12 -1.80
N HIS A 42 2.39 -3.89 -2.73
CA HIS A 42 0.96 -4.16 -2.84
C HIS A 42 0.66 -5.63 -2.54
N THR A 43 -0.51 -5.90 -1.96
CA THR A 43 -0.99 -7.29 -1.82
C THR A 43 -1.39 -7.84 -3.20
N PRO A 44 -1.40 -9.17 -3.39
CA PRO A 44 -2.02 -9.77 -4.57
C PRO A 44 -3.46 -9.26 -4.74
N CYS A 45 -3.88 -9.06 -5.99
CA CYS A 45 -5.25 -8.66 -6.29
C CYS A 45 -6.23 -9.74 -5.84
N THR A 46 -7.33 -9.34 -5.20
CA THR A 46 -8.36 -10.24 -4.67
C THR A 46 -9.74 -9.60 -4.75
N ALA A 47 -10.80 -10.32 -4.38
CA ALA A 47 -12.14 -9.75 -4.24
C ALA A 47 -12.13 -8.55 -3.27
N CYS A 48 -12.83 -7.46 -3.61
CA CYS A 48 -12.78 -6.24 -2.80
C CYS A 48 -13.38 -6.45 -1.40
N ALA A 49 -14.31 -7.37 -1.23
CA ALA A 49 -14.80 -7.75 0.10
C ALA A 49 -13.75 -8.52 0.93
N ALA A 50 -12.82 -9.23 0.30
CA ALA A 50 -11.75 -9.95 1.00
C ALA A 50 -10.61 -9.01 1.47
N ILE A 51 -10.37 -7.90 0.76
CA ILE A 51 -9.19 -7.04 0.99
C ILE A 51 -9.09 -6.51 2.42
N ARG A 52 -10.22 -6.14 3.04
CA ARG A 52 -10.25 -5.59 4.41
C ARG A 52 -9.78 -6.61 5.45
N ARG A 53 -9.96 -7.90 5.17
CA ARG A 53 -9.50 -8.99 6.05
C ARG A 53 -8.12 -9.51 5.67
N GLN A 54 -7.64 -9.24 4.47
CA GLN A 54 -6.32 -9.65 4.00
C GLN A 54 -5.21 -8.94 4.75
N LEU A 55 -4.33 -9.70 5.38
CA LEU A 55 -3.19 -9.13 6.10
C LEU A 55 -2.10 -8.69 5.12
N CYS A 56 -1.35 -7.65 5.49
CA CYS A 56 -0.12 -7.33 4.78
C CYS A 56 0.88 -8.49 4.93
N PRO A 57 1.78 -8.69 3.94
CA PRO A 57 2.79 -9.73 4.02
C PRO A 57 3.59 -9.63 5.32
N TRP A 58 4.10 -10.76 5.79
CA TRP A 58 4.78 -10.82 7.08
C TRP A 58 5.92 -9.79 7.18
N GLY A 59 5.90 -8.96 8.22
CA GLY A 59 6.86 -7.86 8.44
C GLY A 59 6.52 -6.55 7.72
N TRP A 60 5.37 -6.46 7.05
CA TRP A 60 4.82 -5.23 6.48
C TRP A 60 3.59 -4.78 7.28
N SER A 61 3.28 -3.49 7.23
CA SER A 61 2.18 -2.86 7.97
C SER A 61 1.22 -2.15 7.03
N ARG A 62 -0.05 -2.04 7.44
CA ARG A 62 -1.06 -1.27 6.72
C ARG A 62 -0.82 0.22 6.90
N ASN A 63 -1.07 0.99 5.84
CA ASN A 63 -1.08 2.45 5.93
C ASN A 63 -2.48 2.90 6.40
N PHE A 64 -2.55 3.90 7.28
CA PHE A 64 -3.81 4.50 7.72
C PHE A 64 -3.82 5.99 7.31
N PRO A 65 -4.80 6.48 6.53
CA PRO A 65 -5.96 5.76 5.98
C PRO A 65 -5.57 4.68 4.94
N GLU A 66 -6.38 3.61 4.87
CA GLU A 66 -6.15 2.48 3.95
C GLU A 66 -6.18 2.99 2.50
N LYS A 67 -5.08 2.78 1.76
CA LYS A 67 -5.03 3.00 0.31
C LYS A 67 -5.29 1.69 -0.41
N ILE A 68 -6.50 1.56 -0.95
CA ILE A 68 -6.95 0.41 -1.73
C ILE A 68 -6.94 0.82 -3.20
N LEU A 69 -6.23 0.07 -4.02
CA LEU A 69 -6.26 0.19 -5.48
C LEU A 69 -7.45 -0.64 -6.00
N LEU A 70 -8.39 0.00 -6.71
CA LEU A 70 -9.62 -0.64 -7.24
C LEU A 70 -9.48 -1.18 -8.68
N ASP A 71 -8.39 -0.85 -9.39
CA ASP A 71 -8.23 -1.16 -10.82
C ASP A 71 -7.31 -2.38 -11.06
N CYS A 72 -7.35 -3.36 -10.17
CA CYS A 72 -6.64 -4.62 -10.39
C CYS A 72 -7.63 -5.70 -10.84
N ARG A 73 -7.12 -6.76 -11.48
CA ARG A 73 -7.92 -7.94 -11.85
C ARG A 73 -7.32 -9.20 -11.24
N TYR A 74 -8.18 -10.10 -10.78
CA TYR A 74 -7.79 -11.42 -10.31
C TYR A 74 -8.46 -12.51 -11.15
N GLU A 75 -7.78 -13.64 -11.27
CA GLU A 75 -8.27 -14.82 -11.95
C GLU A 75 -8.83 -15.81 -10.93
N LEU A 76 -10.03 -16.31 -11.19
CA LEU A 76 -10.69 -17.30 -10.36
C LEU A 76 -11.07 -18.51 -11.21
N GLN A 77 -10.72 -19.71 -10.73
CA GLN A 77 -11.12 -20.96 -11.38
C GLN A 77 -12.45 -21.43 -10.83
N LEU A 78 -13.53 -21.28 -11.60
CA LEU A 78 -14.85 -21.77 -11.23
C LEU A 78 -15.27 -22.92 -12.16
N ARG A 79 -15.49 -24.11 -11.58
CA ARG A 79 -15.87 -25.34 -12.31
C ARG A 79 -15.03 -25.63 -13.57
N GLY A 80 -13.74 -25.30 -13.53
CA GLY A 80 -12.78 -25.56 -14.62
C GLY A 80 -12.69 -24.46 -15.69
N ALA A 81 -13.39 -23.34 -15.53
CA ALA A 81 -13.21 -22.15 -16.35
C ALA A 81 -12.52 -21.03 -15.55
N ALA A 82 -11.50 -20.42 -16.16
CA ALA A 82 -10.86 -19.22 -15.61
C ALA A 82 -11.73 -18.00 -15.91
N ILE A 83 -12.17 -17.30 -14.88
CA ILE A 83 -12.85 -16.01 -15.01
C ILE A 83 -11.95 -14.89 -14.50
N SER A 84 -11.92 -13.77 -15.21
CA SER A 84 -11.18 -12.57 -14.81
C SER A 84 -12.16 -11.55 -14.24
N LEU A 85 -12.01 -11.24 -12.96
CA LEU A 85 -12.87 -10.31 -12.24
C LEU A 85 -12.08 -9.08 -11.80
N SER A 86 -12.73 -7.92 -11.78
CA SER A 86 -12.19 -6.72 -11.14
C SER A 86 -12.07 -6.96 -9.64
N GLY A 87 -10.97 -6.50 -9.05
CA GLY A 87 -10.68 -6.70 -7.63
C GLY A 87 -9.92 -5.53 -7.04
N CYS A 88 -9.51 -5.71 -5.79
CA CYS A 88 -8.82 -4.72 -5.00
C CYS A 88 -7.44 -5.22 -4.55
N SER A 89 -6.51 -4.29 -4.39
CA SER A 89 -5.17 -4.55 -3.84
C SER A 89 -4.82 -3.48 -2.81
N GLN A 90 -4.23 -3.90 -1.68
CA GLN A 90 -3.92 -3.06 -0.54
C GLN A 90 -2.47 -2.61 -0.58
N GLU A 91 -2.22 -1.31 -0.41
CA GLU A 91 -0.87 -0.78 -0.18
C GLU A 91 -0.40 -1.16 1.23
N CYS A 92 0.77 -1.78 1.29
CA CYS A 92 1.48 -2.18 2.50
C CYS A 92 2.85 -1.49 2.53
N TRP A 93 3.29 -1.05 3.70
CA TRP A 93 4.57 -0.37 3.86
C TRP A 93 5.43 -1.06 4.92
N LYS A 94 6.74 -0.88 4.84
CA LYS A 94 7.69 -1.38 5.81
C LYS A 94 8.84 -0.40 5.95
N ASP A 95 9.13 -0.01 7.19
CA ASP A 95 10.36 0.72 7.50
C ASP A 95 11.48 -0.29 7.75
N VAL A 96 12.52 -0.21 6.93
CA VAL A 96 13.75 -0.96 7.14
C VAL A 96 14.78 0.02 7.66
N VAL A 97 15.22 -0.22 8.90
CA VAL A 97 16.28 0.54 9.54
C VAL A 97 17.60 -0.15 9.21
N GLN A 98 18.39 0.46 8.33
CA GLN A 98 19.77 0.04 8.13
C GLN A 98 20.60 0.62 9.26
N LYS A 99 21.05 -0.26 10.16
CA LYS A 99 21.85 0.15 11.31
C LYS A 99 23.19 0.71 10.83
N ALA A 100 23.52 1.91 11.28
CA ALA A 100 24.77 2.57 10.91
C ALA A 100 25.28 3.44 12.07
N CYS A 101 26.61 3.51 12.19
CA CYS A 101 27.25 4.42 13.12
C CYS A 101 27.44 5.78 12.47
N CYS A 102 27.34 6.84 13.27
CA CYS A 102 27.74 8.16 12.79
C CYS A 102 29.26 8.19 12.51
N PRO A 103 29.75 9.10 11.64
CA PRO A 103 31.18 9.28 11.43
C PRO A 103 31.93 9.47 12.76
N GLY A 104 33.03 8.76 12.94
CA GLY A 104 33.80 8.75 14.19
C GLY A 104 33.23 7.87 15.31
N TYR A 105 32.32 6.94 14.98
CA TYR A 105 31.80 5.92 15.89
C TYR A 105 31.85 4.52 15.26
N TRP A 106 32.08 3.48 16.07
CA TRP A 106 32.43 2.14 15.57
C TRP A 106 31.79 0.98 16.34
N GLY A 107 31.72 -0.19 15.69
CA GLY A 107 31.25 -1.45 16.28
C GLY A 107 29.73 -1.56 16.40
N SER A 108 29.23 -2.71 16.88
CA SER A 108 27.78 -2.99 16.90
C SER A 108 26.98 -2.00 17.76
N GLN A 109 27.64 -1.38 18.75
CA GLN A 109 27.09 -0.36 19.65
C GLN A 109 27.47 1.08 19.26
N CYS A 110 28.20 1.30 18.17
CA CYS A 110 28.65 2.62 17.74
C CYS A 110 29.34 3.41 18.86
N PHE A 111 30.37 2.82 19.44
CA PHE A 111 31.24 3.46 20.43
C PHE A 111 32.05 4.58 19.80
N GLU A 112 32.31 5.64 20.56
CA GLU A 112 33.15 6.75 20.12
C GLU A 112 34.54 6.27 19.71
N CYS A 113 35.03 6.74 18.55
CA CYS A 113 36.42 6.51 18.16
C CYS A 113 37.38 7.15 19.16
N PRO A 114 38.55 6.56 19.39
CA PRO A 114 39.55 7.15 20.28
C PRO A 114 39.97 8.54 19.79
N GLY A 115 40.18 9.50 20.69
CA GLY A 115 40.42 10.92 20.32
C GLY A 115 39.14 11.75 20.10
N GLY A 116 37.98 11.10 20.03
CA GLY A 116 36.66 11.73 19.88
C GLY A 116 36.12 11.73 18.45
N PRO A 117 34.83 12.04 18.23
CA PRO A 117 34.20 11.91 16.92
C PRO A 117 34.60 13.01 15.94
N ALA A 118 35.03 14.18 16.45
CA ALA A 118 35.42 15.32 15.64
C ALA A 118 36.89 15.23 15.16
N THR A 119 37.76 14.63 15.98
CA THR A 119 39.18 14.44 15.67
C THR A 119 39.60 13.01 16.04
N PRO A 120 39.06 11.99 15.33
CA PRO A 120 39.40 10.60 15.60
C PRO A 120 40.91 10.39 15.49
N CYS A 121 41.44 9.50 16.34
CA CYS A 121 42.87 9.19 16.43
C CYS A 121 43.72 10.44 16.69
N SER A 122 43.25 11.30 17.60
CA SER A 122 43.88 12.56 17.99
C SER A 122 44.12 13.53 16.82
N GLY A 123 43.47 13.33 15.67
CA GLY A 123 43.67 14.12 14.46
C GLY A 123 44.88 13.69 13.61
N HIS A 124 45.60 12.64 14.02
CA HIS A 124 46.84 12.17 13.39
C HIS A 124 46.73 10.75 12.80
N GLY A 125 45.51 10.31 12.51
CA GLY A 125 45.23 8.98 11.98
C GLY A 125 43.80 8.82 11.51
N THR A 126 43.49 7.63 11.02
CA THR A 126 42.13 7.24 10.60
C THR A 126 41.60 6.15 11.52
N CYS A 127 40.40 6.35 12.06
CA CYS A 127 39.73 5.32 12.87
C CYS A 127 39.04 4.32 11.93
N LEU A 128 39.15 3.03 12.22
CA LEU A 128 38.31 2.00 11.60
C LEU A 128 36.89 2.10 12.19
N ASP A 129 36.14 3.06 11.68
CA ASP A 129 34.78 3.39 12.11
C ASP A 129 33.69 2.65 11.33
N GLY A 130 32.43 2.88 11.67
CA GLY A 130 31.29 2.14 11.13
C GLY A 130 30.95 0.86 11.91
N ILE A 131 29.83 0.22 11.55
CA ILE A 131 29.25 -0.89 12.34
C ILE A 131 30.09 -2.16 12.33
N GLU A 132 30.88 -2.36 11.27
CA GLU A 132 31.85 -3.45 11.13
C GLU A 132 33.26 -3.05 11.60
N GLY A 133 33.49 -1.76 11.83
CA GLY A 133 34.74 -1.22 12.34
C GLY A 133 35.01 -1.68 13.77
N ASN A 134 36.29 -1.81 14.13
CA ASN A 134 36.75 -2.24 15.45
C ASN A 134 37.36 -1.09 16.28
N GLY A 135 37.32 0.15 15.77
CA GLY A 135 37.81 1.33 16.49
C GLY A 135 39.32 1.46 16.57
N THR A 136 40.07 0.60 15.88
CA THR A 136 41.53 0.70 15.82
C THR A 136 41.91 1.95 15.05
N CYS A 137 42.85 2.71 15.60
CA CYS A 137 43.45 3.85 14.92
C CYS A 137 44.63 3.41 14.05
N VAL A 138 44.57 3.76 12.77
CA VAL A 138 45.68 3.63 11.83
C VAL A 138 46.41 4.96 11.80
N CYS A 139 47.60 5.02 12.40
CA CYS A 139 48.37 6.25 12.52
C CYS A 139 49.10 6.62 11.24
N GLN A 140 49.22 7.93 10.99
CA GLN A 140 50.09 8.49 9.96
C GLN A 140 51.56 8.21 10.29
N GLU A 141 52.45 8.25 9.29
CA GLU A 141 53.82 7.70 9.39
C GLU A 141 54.66 8.19 10.58
N ASN A 142 54.48 9.46 10.99
CA ASN A 142 55.25 10.13 12.06
C ASN A 142 54.66 9.96 13.46
N PHE A 143 53.49 9.33 13.60
CA PHE A 143 52.77 9.19 14.86
C PHE A 143 52.68 7.74 15.31
N SER A 144 52.54 7.54 16.62
CA SER A 144 52.42 6.22 17.24
C SER A 144 51.53 6.26 18.48
N GLY A 145 51.29 5.08 19.07
CA GLY A 145 50.35 4.87 20.17
C GLY A 145 48.99 4.40 19.68
N SER A 146 48.15 3.87 20.58
CA SER A 146 46.85 3.30 20.19
C SER A 146 45.83 4.34 19.70
N VAL A 147 46.08 5.63 19.92
CA VAL A 147 45.23 6.74 19.46
C VAL A 147 46.01 7.80 18.68
N CYS A 148 47.24 7.48 18.23
CA CYS A 148 48.14 8.38 17.51
C CYS A 148 48.51 9.65 18.29
N GLN A 149 48.65 9.52 19.61
CA GLN A 149 48.93 10.62 20.52
C GLN A 149 50.42 10.91 20.73
N GLU A 150 51.31 10.04 20.26
CA GLU A 150 52.75 10.14 20.48
C GLU A 150 53.48 10.34 19.14
N CYS A 151 54.61 11.04 19.18
CA CYS A 151 55.53 11.02 18.05
C CYS A 151 56.19 9.65 17.98
N ARG A 152 56.30 9.09 16.78
CA ARG A 152 56.96 7.80 16.56
C ARG A 152 58.43 7.82 16.94
N ASP A 153 59.08 8.97 16.72
CA ASP A 153 60.43 9.26 17.20
C ASP A 153 60.34 10.05 18.52
N PRO A 154 60.84 9.50 19.64
CA PRO A 154 60.75 10.15 20.95
C PRO A 154 61.54 11.45 21.05
N ASN A 155 62.47 11.71 20.12
CA ASN A 155 63.24 12.94 20.07
C ASN A 155 62.59 14.03 19.21
N ARG A 156 61.32 13.86 18.79
CA ARG A 156 60.61 14.85 17.96
C ARG A 156 59.49 15.56 18.69
N PHE A 157 59.20 16.77 18.25
CA PHE A 157 58.18 17.64 18.81
C PHE A 157 57.45 18.46 17.74
N GLY A 158 56.37 19.13 18.16
CA GLY A 158 55.53 19.95 17.29
C GLY A 158 54.36 19.17 16.66
N PRO A 159 53.36 19.86 16.10
CA PRO A 159 52.09 19.27 15.69
C PRO A 159 52.23 18.17 14.63
N ASP A 160 53.28 18.20 13.81
CA ASP A 160 53.57 17.20 12.76
C ASP A 160 54.69 16.23 13.13
N CYS A 161 55.24 16.32 14.36
CA CYS A 161 56.37 15.53 14.84
C CYS A 161 57.61 15.60 13.92
N GLN A 162 57.87 16.77 13.30
CA GLN A 162 59.00 16.95 12.39
C GLN A 162 60.23 17.58 13.07
N SER A 163 60.01 18.48 14.03
CA SER A 163 61.07 19.21 14.71
C SER A 163 61.83 18.28 15.67
N VAL A 164 63.16 18.43 15.72
CA VAL A 164 64.05 17.56 16.52
C VAL A 164 64.47 18.28 17.80
N CYS A 165 64.35 17.57 18.93
CA CYS A 165 64.87 17.99 20.22
C CYS A 165 66.40 17.95 20.23
N ASN A 166 67.03 19.08 20.51
CA ASN A 166 68.48 19.22 20.57
C ASN A 166 69.00 19.43 22.01
N CYS A 167 68.28 18.92 23.03
CA CYS A 167 68.72 19.05 24.42
C CYS A 167 69.89 18.10 24.70
N VAL A 168 71.03 18.64 25.14
CA VAL A 168 72.23 17.85 25.43
C VAL A 168 72.15 17.24 26.83
N HIS A 169 71.99 18.07 27.87
CA HIS A 169 71.85 17.63 29.26
C HIS A 169 70.53 18.12 29.86
N GLY A 170 69.41 17.71 29.27
CA GLY A 170 68.09 18.08 29.75
C GLY A 170 66.97 17.20 29.19
N VAL A 171 65.76 17.40 29.72
CA VAL A 171 64.54 16.75 29.23
C VAL A 171 63.85 17.67 28.24
N CYS A 172 63.62 17.17 27.02
CA CYS A 172 62.87 17.91 26.01
C CYS A 172 61.35 17.82 26.25
N SER A 173 60.68 18.96 26.05
CA SER A 173 59.24 19.04 25.81
C SER A 173 58.92 18.44 24.42
N HIS A 174 58.91 17.11 24.36
CA HIS A 174 58.72 16.30 23.14
C HIS A 174 57.24 15.95 22.91
N GLY A 175 56.94 15.38 21.74
CA GLY A 175 55.59 14.95 21.37
C GLY A 175 54.79 15.99 20.57
N PRO A 176 53.56 15.66 20.13
CA PRO A 176 52.76 16.51 19.23
C PRO A 176 52.38 17.88 19.81
N ARG A 177 52.29 17.99 21.13
CA ARG A 177 52.04 19.24 21.87
C ARG A 177 53.30 19.89 22.44
N GLY A 178 54.45 19.23 22.25
CA GLY A 178 55.74 19.71 22.72
C GLY A 178 56.19 20.94 21.94
N ASP A 179 56.80 21.89 22.63
CA ASP A 179 57.37 23.11 22.06
C ASP A 179 58.89 23.02 21.86
N GLY A 180 59.50 21.86 22.20
CA GLY A 180 60.93 21.63 22.07
C GLY A 180 61.78 22.32 23.14
N SER A 181 61.14 22.94 24.13
CA SER A 181 61.85 23.57 25.25
C SER A 181 62.63 22.51 26.05
N CYS A 182 63.88 22.85 26.37
CA CYS A 182 64.75 21.98 27.15
C CYS A 182 64.69 22.36 28.62
N ARG A 183 64.24 21.43 29.47
CA ARG A 183 64.40 21.56 30.91
C ARG A 183 65.74 20.97 31.32
N CYS A 184 66.70 21.83 31.60
CA CYS A 184 68.07 21.40 31.92
C CYS A 184 68.16 20.61 33.22
N PHE A 185 69.02 19.59 33.20
CA PHE A 185 69.49 18.94 34.41
C PHE A 185 70.30 19.96 35.23
N ALA A 186 70.25 19.86 36.56
CA ALA A 186 70.95 20.81 37.43
C ALA A 186 72.46 20.69 37.25
N GLY A 187 73.13 21.85 37.24
CA GLY A 187 74.52 21.96 36.81
C GLY A 187 74.65 22.35 35.33
N TYR A 188 73.59 22.33 34.54
CA TYR A 188 73.59 22.76 33.14
C TYR A 188 72.60 23.90 32.90
N THR A 189 72.95 24.80 32.00
CA THR A 189 72.16 25.97 31.61
C THR A 189 72.22 26.20 30.10
N GLY A 190 71.53 27.22 29.62
CA GLY A 190 71.37 27.53 28.20
C GLY A 190 70.13 26.87 27.58
N PRO A 191 69.73 27.32 26.38
CA PRO A 191 68.50 26.86 25.71
C PRO A 191 68.56 25.39 25.27
N HIS A 192 69.76 24.81 25.15
CA HIS A 192 69.98 23.40 24.80
C HIS A 192 70.64 22.60 25.93
N CYS A 193 70.83 23.19 27.12
CA CYS A 193 71.45 22.55 28.27
C CYS A 193 72.85 22.00 27.98
N ASP A 194 73.60 22.73 27.16
CA ASP A 194 74.95 22.43 26.69
C ASP A 194 76.03 23.13 27.54
N GLN A 195 75.64 24.08 28.40
CA GLN A 195 76.58 24.87 29.19
C GLN A 195 76.64 24.35 30.63
N GLU A 196 77.77 23.78 31.04
CA GLU A 196 77.99 23.35 32.43
C GLU A 196 78.33 24.55 33.32
N LEU A 197 77.71 24.61 34.50
CA LEU A 197 77.97 25.64 35.51
C LEU A 197 79.36 25.44 36.12
N PRO A 198 80.20 26.49 36.21
CA PRO A 198 81.58 26.38 36.71
C PRO A 198 81.70 25.75 38.11
N VAL A 199 80.69 25.92 38.96
CA VAL A 199 80.66 25.40 40.34
C VAL A 199 80.51 23.87 40.38
N CYS A 200 79.96 23.25 39.33
CA CYS A 200 79.66 21.82 39.30
C CYS A 200 80.76 20.96 38.64
N GLN A 201 81.72 21.57 37.93
CA GLN A 201 82.84 20.87 37.28
C GLN A 201 83.82 20.17 38.24
N SER A 202 83.78 20.52 39.54
CA SER A 202 84.71 20.01 40.56
C SER A 202 84.08 19.00 41.53
N LEU A 203 82.77 18.71 41.41
CA LEU A 203 82.01 17.91 42.38
C LEU A 203 81.56 16.55 41.76
N LYS A 204 82.01 15.41 42.32
CA LYS A 204 81.56 14.08 41.88
C LYS A 204 80.32 13.64 42.65
N CYS A 205 79.16 13.66 42.00
CA CYS A 205 77.89 13.24 42.60
C CYS A 205 77.60 11.72 42.41
N PRO A 206 76.93 11.06 43.38
CA PRO A 206 76.52 9.66 43.27
C PRO A 206 75.45 9.42 42.17
N GLN A 207 75.23 8.17 41.76
CA GLN A 207 74.25 7.81 40.72
C GLN A 207 72.85 8.39 41.01
N ASN A 208 72.17 8.85 39.95
CA ASN A 208 70.85 9.48 39.99
C ASN A 208 70.78 10.81 40.78
N SER A 209 71.93 11.46 41.02
CA SER A 209 72.02 12.78 41.64
C SER A 209 72.84 13.76 40.77
N GLN A 210 72.54 15.04 40.89
CA GLN A 210 73.11 16.14 40.11
C GLN A 210 73.47 17.31 41.02
N CYS A 211 74.46 18.11 40.62
CA CYS A 211 74.92 19.27 41.37
C CYS A 211 73.88 20.41 41.32
N SER A 212 73.47 20.93 42.48
CA SER A 212 72.55 22.07 42.57
C SER A 212 73.31 23.40 42.49
N ALA A 213 72.85 24.35 41.68
CA ALA A 213 73.49 25.66 41.56
C ALA A 213 73.30 26.55 42.80
N GLU A 214 72.22 26.33 43.56
CA GLU A 214 71.83 27.14 44.73
C GLU A 214 72.61 26.80 46.01
N ALA A 215 73.18 25.60 46.08
CA ALA A 215 74.01 25.12 47.18
C ALA A 215 74.89 24.01 46.58
N PRO A 216 76.24 24.02 46.77
CA PRO A 216 77.17 23.07 46.15
C PRO A 216 77.03 21.66 46.77
N THR A 217 75.84 21.09 46.68
CA THR A 217 75.44 19.79 47.20
C THR A 217 74.76 19.00 46.08
N CYS A 218 74.96 17.68 46.09
CA CYS A 218 74.29 16.79 45.15
C CYS A 218 72.83 16.62 45.59
N LYS A 219 71.90 17.01 44.71
CA LYS A 219 70.46 16.77 44.88
C LYS A 219 70.02 15.69 43.88
N CYS A 220 68.99 14.93 44.20
CA CYS A 220 68.45 13.96 43.26
C CYS A 220 67.96 14.61 41.96
N LEU A 221 68.03 13.85 40.85
CA LEU A 221 67.47 14.27 39.57
C LEU A 221 65.98 14.64 39.72
N PRO A 222 65.43 15.56 38.91
CA PRO A 222 64.02 15.97 39.02
C PRO A 222 63.09 14.76 38.90
N GLY A 223 62.29 14.51 39.93
CA GLY A 223 61.37 13.36 40.04
C GLY A 223 61.86 12.23 40.95
N TYR A 224 63.16 12.16 41.25
CA TYR A 224 63.74 11.15 42.14
C TYR A 224 63.66 11.60 43.60
N THR A 225 63.36 10.68 44.51
CA THR A 225 63.30 10.95 45.95
C THR A 225 64.57 10.49 46.64
N GLN A 226 65.08 11.32 47.56
CA GLN A 226 66.27 10.98 48.34
C GLN A 226 65.86 10.11 49.52
N GLN A 227 66.36 8.88 49.56
CA GLN A 227 66.16 7.95 50.67
C GLN A 227 67.52 7.34 51.03
N ASP A 228 67.97 7.52 52.27
CA ASP A 228 69.26 7.02 52.78
C ASP A 228 70.48 7.36 51.91
N ASN A 229 70.60 8.63 51.48
CA ASN A 229 71.68 9.14 50.58
C ASN A 229 71.73 8.50 49.18
N VAL A 230 70.70 7.75 48.77
CA VAL A 230 70.53 7.21 47.43
C VAL A 230 69.29 7.82 46.79
N CYS A 231 69.39 8.18 45.51
CA CYS A 231 68.27 8.77 44.76
C CYS A 231 67.48 7.67 44.06
N LEU A 232 66.25 7.42 44.55
CA LEU A 232 65.35 6.39 44.02
C LEU A 232 64.38 6.99 43.01
N ALA A 233 64.13 6.25 41.92
CA ALA A 233 63.14 6.63 40.92
C ALA A 233 61.73 6.58 41.52
N PRO A 234 60.85 7.54 41.19
CA PRO A 234 59.46 7.51 41.62
C PRO A 234 58.76 6.31 40.98
N ASP A 235 57.79 5.71 41.68
CA ASP A 235 56.96 4.66 41.10
C ASP A 235 56.15 5.25 39.92
N PRO A 236 56.42 4.82 38.67
CA PRO A 236 55.75 5.37 37.49
C PRO A 236 54.26 5.00 37.43
N CYS A 237 53.76 4.17 38.36
CA CYS A 237 52.36 3.80 38.50
C CYS A 237 51.59 4.64 39.56
N GLN A 238 52.22 5.64 40.21
CA GLN A 238 51.59 6.48 41.25
C GLN A 238 51.82 7.99 40.98
N PRO A 239 50.83 8.75 40.45
CA PRO A 239 49.55 8.28 39.92
C PRO A 239 49.71 7.54 38.59
N SER A 240 48.88 6.50 38.37
CA SER A 240 49.00 5.62 37.20
C SER A 240 48.85 6.38 35.88
N ALA A 241 49.84 6.24 35.00
CA ALA A 241 49.79 6.71 33.62
C ALA A 241 48.89 5.83 32.72
N CYS A 242 48.34 4.74 33.24
CA CYS A 242 47.52 3.78 32.51
C CYS A 242 46.03 4.12 32.56
N SER A 243 45.24 3.50 31.67
CA SER A 243 43.78 3.53 31.77
C SER A 243 43.32 3.09 33.16
N PRO A 244 42.22 3.65 33.71
CA PRO A 244 41.62 3.15 34.94
C PRO A 244 41.23 1.66 34.91
N LEU A 245 41.05 1.10 33.71
CA LEU A 245 40.74 -0.32 33.49
C LEU A 245 41.97 -1.20 33.34
N ALA A 246 43.16 -0.61 33.12
CA ALA A 246 44.39 -1.33 32.87
C ALA A 246 45.17 -1.57 34.17
N ARG A 247 45.92 -2.68 34.19
CA ARG A 247 46.86 -2.97 35.26
C ARG A 247 48.21 -2.33 34.94
N CYS A 248 48.72 -1.48 35.83
CA CYS A 248 50.05 -0.90 35.74
C CYS A 248 51.09 -1.82 36.38
N SER A 249 52.26 -1.95 35.74
CA SER A 249 53.41 -2.71 36.21
C SER A 249 54.70 -1.94 35.87
N VAL A 250 55.76 -2.11 36.66
CA VAL A 250 57.04 -1.43 36.39
C VAL A 250 57.96 -2.38 35.62
N THR A 251 58.43 -1.93 34.46
CA THR A 251 59.39 -2.68 33.64
C THR A 251 60.76 -2.73 34.30
N PRO A 252 61.65 -3.68 33.92
CA PRO A 252 63.03 -3.74 34.40
C PRO A 252 63.84 -2.46 34.15
N GLN A 253 63.38 -1.61 33.22
CA GLN A 253 63.99 -0.32 32.85
C GLN A 253 63.41 0.87 33.65
N GLY A 254 62.52 0.61 34.62
CA GLY A 254 61.92 1.65 35.47
C GLY A 254 60.75 2.41 34.82
N GLN A 255 60.18 1.93 33.71
CA GLN A 255 59.04 2.56 33.02
C GLN A 255 57.71 1.87 33.36
N ALA A 256 56.61 2.63 33.37
CA ALA A 256 55.27 2.07 33.53
C ALA A 256 54.84 1.29 32.27
N GLN A 257 54.49 0.01 32.46
CA GLN A 257 53.88 -0.87 31.48
C GLN A 257 52.42 -1.12 31.86
N CYS A 258 51.52 -0.77 30.94
CA CYS A 258 50.09 -0.89 31.10
C CYS A 258 49.57 -2.13 30.35
N GLN A 259 48.74 -2.94 30.99
CA GLN A 259 48.11 -4.09 30.35
C GLN A 259 46.59 -4.02 30.45
N CYS A 260 45.90 -4.11 29.31
CA CYS A 260 44.45 -4.20 29.28
C CYS A 260 43.95 -5.54 29.86
N PRO A 261 42.78 -5.54 30.52
CA PRO A 261 42.18 -6.76 31.05
C PRO A 261 41.70 -7.70 29.94
N GLU A 262 41.42 -8.95 30.29
CA GLU A 262 40.84 -9.92 29.35
C GLU A 262 39.55 -9.39 28.72
N ASN A 263 39.32 -9.70 27.44
CA ASN A 263 38.21 -9.20 26.62
C ASN A 263 38.23 -7.70 26.29
N TYR A 264 39.35 -7.02 26.57
CA TYR A 264 39.66 -5.69 26.07
C TYR A 264 40.88 -5.73 25.14
N HIS A 265 41.08 -4.66 24.36
CA HIS A 265 42.23 -4.49 23.48
C HIS A 265 42.74 -3.05 23.52
N GLY A 266 44.01 -2.86 23.17
CA GLY A 266 44.69 -1.56 23.21
C GLY A 266 46.10 -1.67 23.82
N ASP A 267 46.71 -0.53 24.10
CA ASP A 267 48.09 -0.40 24.61
C ASP A 267 48.16 -0.29 26.14
N GLY A 268 47.03 -0.43 26.84
CA GLY A 268 46.94 -0.30 28.29
C GLY A 268 46.83 1.15 28.78
N LYS A 269 47.22 2.15 27.99
CA LYS A 269 46.85 3.55 28.24
C LYS A 269 45.42 3.79 27.78
N VAL A 270 45.00 3.11 26.71
CA VAL A 270 43.62 3.04 26.23
C VAL A 270 43.19 1.58 26.13
N CYS A 271 42.06 1.23 26.73
CA CYS A 271 41.49 -0.12 26.67
C CYS A 271 40.05 -0.08 26.16
N LEU A 272 39.82 -0.72 25.01
CA LEU A 272 38.53 -0.78 24.32
C LEU A 272 37.94 -2.19 24.42
N PRO A 273 36.61 -2.32 24.62
CA PRO A 273 35.97 -3.63 24.72
C PRO A 273 36.07 -4.40 23.40
N ARG A 274 36.28 -5.71 23.47
CA ARG A 274 36.20 -6.60 22.29
C ARG A 274 34.75 -7.01 22.06
N ASP A 275 34.22 -6.72 20.88
CA ASP A 275 32.90 -7.14 20.43
C ASP A 275 33.00 -8.49 19.69
N PRO A 276 32.52 -9.61 20.26
CA PRO A 276 32.55 -10.91 19.60
C PRO A 276 31.71 -10.96 18.33
N CYS A 277 30.69 -10.10 18.17
CA CYS A 277 29.86 -10.12 16.96
C CYS A 277 30.64 -9.69 15.70
N LEU A 278 31.76 -8.98 15.87
CA LEU A 278 32.66 -8.61 14.78
C LEU A 278 33.63 -9.74 14.37
N THR A 279 33.79 -10.76 15.23
CA THR A 279 34.70 -11.88 14.99
C THR A 279 33.91 -13.18 14.91
N ASN A 280 33.90 -13.85 13.75
CA ASN A 280 33.13 -15.09 13.53
C ASN A 280 31.63 -14.97 13.92
N PHE A 281 31.03 -13.78 13.75
CA PHE A 281 29.63 -13.47 14.08
C PHE A 281 29.20 -13.90 15.51
N GLY A 282 30.13 -13.87 16.47
CA GLY A 282 29.91 -14.32 17.85
C GLY A 282 29.63 -15.81 18.00
N GLY A 283 29.95 -16.64 16.99
CA GLY A 283 29.60 -18.05 16.93
C GLY A 283 28.16 -18.31 16.47
N CYS A 284 27.44 -17.29 16.00
CA CYS A 284 26.05 -17.42 15.56
C CYS A 284 25.96 -17.80 14.05
N PRO A 285 25.02 -18.66 13.64
CA PRO A 285 24.78 -18.93 12.22
C PRO A 285 24.21 -17.70 11.49
N SER A 286 25.03 -17.04 10.67
CA SER A 286 24.67 -15.77 9.98
C SER A 286 23.47 -15.89 9.04
N ASN A 287 23.18 -17.09 8.53
CA ASN A 287 22.08 -17.38 7.61
C ASN A 287 20.68 -17.35 8.26
N SER A 288 20.57 -17.59 9.57
CA SER A 288 19.29 -17.82 10.26
C SER A 288 19.14 -17.07 11.58
N THR A 289 20.20 -16.41 12.06
CA THR A 289 20.23 -15.72 13.36
C THR A 289 20.80 -14.30 13.28
N PHE A 290 20.60 -13.54 14.35
CA PHE A 290 21.27 -12.27 14.64
C PHE A 290 22.19 -12.44 15.87
N CYS A 291 23.38 -11.83 15.83
CA CYS A 291 24.27 -11.72 16.98
C CYS A 291 23.95 -10.48 17.81
N LEU A 292 23.81 -10.64 19.13
CA LEU A 292 23.54 -9.57 20.09
C LEU A 292 24.71 -9.44 21.06
N TYR A 293 25.41 -8.30 21.03
CA TYR A 293 26.46 -7.95 22.00
C TYR A 293 25.86 -7.79 23.40
N ARG A 294 26.39 -8.53 24.39
CA ARG A 294 25.95 -8.48 25.80
C ARG A 294 26.97 -7.84 26.73
N GLY A 295 28.21 -7.68 26.28
CA GLY A 295 29.31 -7.10 27.04
C GLY A 295 30.66 -7.53 26.48
N PRO A 296 31.77 -7.03 27.04
CA PRO A 296 33.11 -7.34 26.56
C PRO A 296 33.32 -8.86 26.50
N GLY A 297 33.61 -9.39 25.32
CA GLY A 297 33.80 -10.84 25.12
C GLY A 297 32.53 -11.70 25.15
N LYS A 298 31.32 -11.13 25.31
CA LYS A 298 30.05 -11.87 25.45
C LYS A 298 29.01 -11.48 24.38
N ALA A 299 28.45 -12.48 23.70
CA ALA A 299 27.37 -12.33 22.72
C ALA A 299 26.29 -13.40 22.87
N THR A 300 25.09 -13.16 22.31
CA THR A 300 23.97 -14.12 22.29
C THR A 300 23.34 -14.18 20.91
N CYS A 301 22.97 -15.38 20.45
CA CYS A 301 22.28 -15.57 19.17
C CYS A 301 20.76 -15.50 19.34
N MET A 302 20.07 -14.87 18.39
CA MET A 302 18.61 -14.81 18.35
C MET A 302 18.11 -15.19 16.95
N CYS A 303 17.08 -16.03 16.85
CA CYS A 303 16.50 -16.40 15.57
C CYS A 303 15.97 -15.18 14.81
N ARG A 304 16.14 -15.20 13.48
CA ARG A 304 15.45 -14.24 12.63
C ARG A 304 13.93 -14.40 12.81
N PRO A 305 13.17 -13.31 12.71
CA PRO A 305 11.73 -13.35 12.95
C PRO A 305 11.01 -14.36 12.03
N GLY A 306 10.06 -15.11 12.59
CA GLY A 306 9.34 -16.17 11.87
C GLY A 306 10.04 -17.54 11.84
N MET A 307 11.23 -17.66 12.42
CA MET A 307 11.96 -18.92 12.55
C MET A 307 11.97 -19.40 14.00
N THR A 308 11.99 -20.72 14.19
CA THR A 308 12.11 -21.38 15.49
C THR A 308 13.50 -21.98 15.65
N SER A 309 14.06 -21.89 16.86
CA SER A 309 15.38 -22.47 17.15
C SER A 309 15.34 -23.99 17.03
N ILE A 310 16.42 -24.54 16.50
CA ILE A 310 16.66 -25.98 16.51
C ILE A 310 16.98 -26.37 17.96
N ASN A 311 16.34 -27.41 18.50
CA ASN A 311 16.54 -27.89 19.88
C ASN A 311 16.42 -26.81 20.99
N ASN A 312 15.59 -25.77 20.78
CA ASN A 312 15.50 -24.59 21.65
C ASN A 312 16.79 -23.77 21.79
N ASN A 313 17.81 -24.02 20.97
CA ASN A 313 19.09 -23.32 20.99
C ASN A 313 19.32 -22.53 19.69
N ALA A 314 19.26 -21.20 19.76
CA ALA A 314 19.45 -20.36 18.57
C ALA A 314 20.86 -20.46 17.98
N SER A 315 21.87 -20.85 18.77
CA SER A 315 23.25 -21.00 18.28
C SER A 315 23.43 -22.21 17.35
N GLU A 316 22.54 -23.19 17.39
CA GLU A 316 22.52 -24.34 16.47
C GLU A 316 21.83 -24.00 15.13
N GLY A 317 21.19 -22.83 15.05
CA GLY A 317 20.48 -22.36 13.88
C GLY A 317 18.95 -22.39 14.05
N CYS A 318 18.25 -21.80 13.09
CA CYS A 318 16.80 -21.67 13.12
C CYS A 318 16.16 -22.17 11.83
N HIS A 319 14.98 -22.79 11.95
CA HIS A 319 14.23 -23.35 10.83
C HIS A 319 12.82 -22.78 10.77
N VAL A 320 12.20 -22.92 9.61
CA VAL A 320 10.84 -22.49 9.32
C VAL A 320 9.92 -23.68 9.51
N SER A 321 8.80 -23.52 10.21
CA SER A 321 7.88 -24.64 10.50
C SER A 321 6.42 -24.21 10.32
N CYS A 322 5.64 -25.04 9.61
CA CYS A 322 4.20 -24.90 9.47
C CYS A 322 3.50 -25.61 10.65
N LYS A 323 2.73 -24.87 11.45
CA LYS A 323 1.94 -25.47 12.55
C LYS A 323 0.52 -25.81 12.05
N PRO A 324 -0.19 -26.76 12.70
CA PRO A 324 -1.54 -27.21 12.28
C PRO A 324 -2.62 -26.11 12.23
N HIS A 325 -2.39 -24.97 12.89
CA HIS A 325 -3.31 -23.83 12.93
C HIS A 325 -2.71 -22.57 12.29
N SER A 326 -1.65 -22.74 11.48
CA SER A 326 -1.01 -21.62 10.79
C SER A 326 -1.87 -21.07 9.65
N CYS A 327 -2.68 -21.89 8.98
CA CYS A 327 -3.48 -21.50 7.81
C CYS A 327 -4.98 -21.80 8.01
N ASP A 328 -5.83 -21.28 7.12
CA ASP A 328 -7.24 -21.70 7.03
C ASP A 328 -7.31 -23.24 6.83
N ARG A 329 -8.41 -23.86 7.27
CA ARG A 329 -8.65 -25.29 7.08
C ARG A 329 -8.69 -25.70 5.61
N SER A 330 -9.05 -24.78 4.71
CA SER A 330 -9.03 -25.01 3.27
C SER A 330 -7.76 -24.53 2.58
N ALA A 331 -6.72 -24.12 3.32
CA ALA A 331 -5.44 -23.70 2.77
C ALA A 331 -4.32 -24.72 3.00
N THR A 332 -3.33 -24.72 2.10
CA THR A 332 -2.10 -25.52 2.22
C THR A 332 -0.93 -24.62 2.63
N CYS A 333 -0.19 -25.01 3.67
CA CYS A 333 1.04 -24.33 4.07
C CYS A 333 2.22 -24.80 3.22
N GLN A 334 2.93 -23.88 2.61
CA GLN A 334 4.12 -24.12 1.80
C GLN A 334 5.28 -23.24 2.29
N VAL A 335 6.52 -23.71 2.10
CA VAL A 335 7.72 -22.91 2.40
C VAL A 335 8.23 -22.32 1.09
N THR A 336 8.30 -20.99 1.01
CA THR A 336 8.80 -20.28 -0.17
C THR A 336 10.32 -20.43 -0.31
N PRO A 337 10.88 -20.21 -1.52
CA PRO A 337 12.34 -20.25 -1.75
C PRO A 337 13.13 -19.33 -0.80
N ASP A 338 12.52 -18.21 -0.37
CA ASP A 338 13.08 -17.27 0.60
C ASP A 338 13.07 -17.78 2.06
N ARG A 339 12.73 -19.07 2.29
CA ARG A 339 12.57 -19.66 3.62
C ARG A 339 11.53 -18.91 4.47
N LYS A 340 10.33 -18.67 3.91
CA LYS A 340 9.18 -18.13 4.65
C LYS A 340 7.98 -19.08 4.53
N THR A 341 7.10 -19.12 5.52
CA THR A 341 5.83 -19.84 5.40
C THR A 341 4.83 -19.02 4.59
N SER A 342 4.13 -19.65 3.65
CA SER A 342 3.03 -19.09 2.88
C SER A 342 1.84 -20.03 2.95
N CYS A 343 0.65 -19.48 3.18
CA CYS A 343 -0.61 -20.23 3.11
C CYS A 343 -1.25 -19.96 1.74
N VAL A 344 -1.66 -21.01 1.03
CA VAL A 344 -2.28 -20.91 -0.30
C VAL A 344 -3.67 -21.56 -0.24
N CYS A 345 -4.71 -20.82 -0.61
CA CYS A 345 -6.08 -21.35 -0.70
C CYS A 345 -6.20 -22.41 -1.81
N LYS A 346 -7.27 -23.20 -1.79
CA LYS A 346 -7.59 -24.13 -2.90
C LYS A 346 -7.88 -23.37 -4.20
N ASN A 347 -7.79 -24.05 -5.33
CA ASN A 347 -7.91 -23.47 -6.67
C ASN A 347 -9.23 -22.72 -6.94
N ASP A 348 -10.31 -23.07 -6.24
CA ASP A 348 -11.65 -22.47 -6.36
C ASP A 348 -11.99 -21.46 -5.25
N GLU A 349 -11.01 -21.12 -4.41
CA GLU A 349 -11.17 -20.21 -3.28
C GLU A 349 -10.26 -18.99 -3.42
N VAL A 350 -10.72 -17.87 -2.87
CA VAL A 350 -10.00 -16.59 -2.83
C VAL A 350 -9.69 -16.24 -1.38
N GLY A 351 -8.50 -15.68 -1.14
CA GLY A 351 -8.08 -15.33 0.21
C GLY A 351 -6.58 -15.12 0.34
N ASP A 352 -6.14 -14.90 1.57
CA ASP A 352 -4.72 -14.75 1.92
C ASP A 352 -4.10 -16.05 2.47
N GLY A 353 -4.81 -17.17 2.33
CA GLY A 353 -4.45 -18.46 2.89
C GLY A 353 -4.69 -18.61 4.40
N HIS A 354 -4.86 -17.50 5.13
CA HIS A 354 -5.30 -17.51 6.53
C HIS A 354 -6.82 -17.41 6.65
N ALA A 355 -7.47 -16.78 5.67
CA ALA A 355 -8.91 -16.83 5.47
C ALA A 355 -9.22 -17.08 3.99
N CYS A 356 -9.83 -18.23 3.69
CA CYS A 356 -10.20 -18.62 2.34
C CYS A 356 -11.72 -18.69 2.17
N TYR A 357 -12.21 -18.19 1.04
CA TYR A 357 -13.62 -18.07 0.71
C TYR A 357 -13.89 -18.72 -0.64
N GLY A 358 -14.89 -19.61 -0.70
CA GLY A 358 -15.36 -20.21 -1.95
C GLY A 358 -16.39 -19.35 -2.68
N HIS A 359 -17.03 -19.91 -3.70
CA HIS A 359 -18.10 -19.23 -4.43
C HIS A 359 -19.33 -18.89 -3.55
N LEU A 360 -20.18 -17.97 -3.98
CA LEU A 360 -21.33 -17.42 -3.24
C LEU A 360 -22.21 -18.51 -2.62
N LEU A 361 -22.64 -19.49 -3.42
CA LEU A 361 -23.49 -20.58 -2.91
C LEU A 361 -22.79 -21.42 -1.82
N HIS A 362 -21.46 -21.60 -1.89
CA HIS A 362 -20.68 -22.30 -0.87
C HIS A 362 -20.66 -21.51 0.44
N GLU A 363 -20.38 -20.20 0.37
CA GLU A 363 -20.31 -19.34 1.55
C GLU A 363 -21.68 -19.13 2.21
N VAL A 364 -22.77 -19.11 1.44
CA VAL A 364 -24.14 -19.11 1.99
C VAL A 364 -24.42 -20.40 2.78
N ARG A 365 -24.01 -21.58 2.27
CA ARG A 365 -24.12 -22.85 2.99
C ARG A 365 -23.25 -22.87 4.24
N ARG A 366 -22.01 -22.38 4.16
CA ARG A 366 -21.07 -22.26 5.29
C ARG A 366 -21.63 -21.36 6.40
N ALA A 367 -22.26 -20.24 6.03
CA ALA A 367 -22.92 -19.34 6.98
C ALA A 367 -24.12 -19.99 7.68
N ASN A 368 -24.86 -20.87 7.01
CA ASN A 368 -25.95 -21.65 7.63
C ASN A 368 -25.44 -22.68 8.64
N GLN A 369 -24.25 -23.26 8.43
CA GLN A 369 -23.65 -24.28 9.31
C GLN A 369 -22.99 -23.69 10.58
N ASN A 370 -22.35 -22.52 10.45
CA ASN A 370 -21.62 -21.88 11.55
C ASN A 370 -22.50 -21.06 12.52
N GLY A 371 -23.80 -20.93 12.24
CA GLY A 371 -24.72 -20.16 13.07
C GLY A 371 -25.19 -20.95 14.31
N LEU A 372 -24.87 -20.43 15.50
CA LEU A 372 -25.58 -20.76 16.75
C LEU A 372 -27.08 -20.46 16.57
N VAL A 373 -27.87 -21.49 16.25
CA VAL A 373 -29.35 -21.62 16.43
C VAL A 373 -30.27 -20.61 15.71
N PHE A 374 -29.80 -19.48 15.16
CA PHE A 374 -30.68 -18.36 14.75
C PHE A 374 -30.85 -18.10 13.24
N LEU A 375 -30.00 -18.59 12.32
CA LEU A 375 -30.15 -18.31 10.87
C LEU A 375 -30.71 -19.53 10.12
N ARG A 376 -32.03 -19.61 9.95
CA ARG A 376 -32.68 -20.64 9.11
C ARG A 376 -32.62 -20.25 7.63
N LEU A 377 -31.46 -20.41 6.99
CA LEU A 377 -31.28 -20.10 5.55
C LEU A 377 -31.80 -21.19 4.61
N ARG A 378 -32.44 -22.26 5.12
CA ARG A 378 -32.86 -23.43 4.31
C ARG A 378 -33.70 -23.07 3.09
N ALA A 379 -34.71 -22.21 3.25
CA ALA A 379 -35.57 -21.80 2.14
C ALA A 379 -34.81 -20.96 1.10
N ALA A 380 -33.91 -20.08 1.55
CA ALA A 380 -33.05 -19.31 0.66
C ALA A 380 -32.08 -20.22 -0.11
N ILE A 381 -31.44 -21.17 0.56
CA ILE A 381 -30.54 -22.15 -0.08
C ILE A 381 -31.30 -22.94 -1.14
N ALA A 382 -32.51 -23.44 -0.84
CA ALA A 382 -33.33 -24.17 -1.81
C ALA A 382 -33.69 -23.29 -3.04
N MET A 383 -34.06 -22.03 -2.81
CA MET A 383 -34.31 -21.06 -3.89
C MET A 383 -33.05 -20.84 -4.76
N LEU A 384 -31.88 -20.66 -4.14
CA LEU A 384 -30.64 -20.40 -4.87
C LEU A 384 -30.18 -21.64 -5.65
N GLU A 385 -30.31 -22.83 -5.06
CA GLU A 385 -29.94 -24.11 -5.69
C GLU A 385 -30.82 -24.43 -6.90
N GLN A 386 -32.14 -24.27 -6.76
CA GLN A 386 -33.06 -24.58 -7.86
C GLN A 386 -33.15 -23.46 -8.91
N GLY A 387 -32.92 -22.21 -8.52
CA GLY A 387 -33.15 -21.05 -9.37
C GLY A 387 -31.92 -20.50 -10.08
N CYS A 388 -30.74 -20.57 -9.46
CA CYS A 388 -29.56 -19.81 -9.92
C CYS A 388 -28.23 -20.45 -9.50
N GLN A 389 -28.21 -21.77 -9.30
CA GLN A 389 -27.00 -22.50 -8.93
C GLN A 389 -25.89 -22.33 -9.95
N GLU A 390 -26.21 -22.37 -11.24
CA GLU A 390 -25.21 -22.25 -12.31
C GLU A 390 -24.46 -20.92 -12.19
N ILE A 391 -25.17 -19.80 -12.32
CA ILE A 391 -24.58 -18.46 -12.28
C ILE A 391 -23.84 -18.15 -10.97
N LEU A 392 -24.36 -18.57 -9.81
CA LEU A 392 -23.72 -18.31 -8.51
C LEU A 392 -22.50 -19.19 -8.23
N THR A 393 -22.26 -20.22 -9.04
CA THR A 393 -21.08 -21.10 -8.93
C THR A 393 -20.09 -20.95 -10.06
N THR A 394 -20.47 -20.33 -11.19
CA THR A 394 -19.62 -20.21 -12.39
C THR A 394 -19.27 -18.78 -12.78
N SER A 395 -20.02 -17.79 -12.30
CA SER A 395 -19.93 -16.41 -12.78
C SER A 395 -19.94 -15.41 -11.62
N GLY A 396 -19.62 -14.15 -11.91
CA GLY A 396 -19.59 -13.06 -10.93
C GLY A 396 -18.99 -11.78 -11.52
N PRO A 397 -18.82 -10.73 -10.70
CA PRO A 397 -19.21 -10.67 -9.30
C PRO A 397 -20.72 -10.43 -9.12
N PHE A 398 -21.31 -11.00 -8.07
CA PHE A 398 -22.71 -10.76 -7.71
C PHE A 398 -22.88 -10.33 -6.26
N THR A 399 -23.97 -9.61 -6.00
CA THR A 399 -24.46 -9.32 -4.66
C THR A 399 -25.76 -10.06 -4.42
N VAL A 400 -25.82 -10.90 -3.37
CA VAL A 400 -27.00 -11.71 -3.08
C VAL A 400 -27.66 -11.26 -1.77
N LEU A 401 -28.94 -10.94 -1.82
CA LEU A 401 -29.78 -10.70 -0.65
C LEU A 401 -30.37 -12.05 -0.19
N VAL A 402 -29.79 -12.64 0.85
CA VAL A 402 -30.12 -13.99 1.33
C VAL A 402 -31.11 -13.91 2.49
N PRO A 403 -32.38 -14.32 2.31
CA PRO A 403 -33.37 -14.25 3.38
C PRO A 403 -33.08 -15.23 4.53
N SER A 404 -33.10 -14.71 5.75
CA SER A 404 -33.07 -15.47 6.98
C SER A 404 -34.47 -15.51 7.59
N MET A 405 -35.29 -16.46 7.14
CA MET A 405 -36.68 -16.53 7.58
C MET A 405 -36.83 -17.25 8.94
N PHE A 406 -37.38 -16.56 9.95
CA PHE A 406 -37.82 -17.20 11.20
C PHE A 406 -39.17 -17.92 11.06
N SER A 407 -40.02 -17.51 10.10
CA SER A 407 -41.45 -17.81 10.11
C SER A 407 -41.97 -18.28 8.76
N VAL A 408 -41.49 -19.40 8.22
CA VAL A 408 -42.27 -20.21 7.24
C VAL A 408 -41.81 -21.66 7.27
N SER A 409 -42.52 -22.52 8.00
CA SER A 409 -42.28 -23.98 8.05
C SER A 409 -42.95 -24.75 6.90
N SER A 410 -43.72 -24.10 6.02
CA SER A 410 -44.63 -24.76 5.07
C SER A 410 -44.35 -24.54 3.58
N VAL A 411 -43.33 -23.77 3.17
CA VAL A 411 -43.19 -23.33 1.76
C VAL A 411 -42.04 -24.00 0.99
N SER A 412 -41.05 -24.62 1.65
CA SER A 412 -39.99 -25.33 0.89
C SER A 412 -40.50 -26.56 0.13
N SER A 413 -41.69 -27.08 0.47
CA SER A 413 -42.30 -28.25 -0.15
C SER A 413 -43.01 -27.96 -1.48
N ASN A 414 -43.31 -26.70 -1.81
CA ASN A 414 -44.08 -26.31 -3.00
C ASN A 414 -43.31 -25.41 -3.99
N MET A 415 -42.01 -25.22 -3.79
CA MET A 415 -41.20 -24.38 -4.69
C MET A 415 -40.83 -25.17 -5.94
N ASN A 416 -41.36 -24.76 -7.09
CA ASN A 416 -40.98 -25.32 -8.39
C ASN A 416 -39.76 -24.56 -8.97
N ALA A 417 -39.08 -25.17 -9.94
CA ALA A 417 -37.85 -24.60 -10.52
C ALA A 417 -38.06 -23.21 -11.16
N THR A 418 -39.19 -23.00 -11.85
CA THR A 418 -39.53 -21.72 -12.51
C THR A 418 -39.73 -20.59 -11.51
N LEU A 419 -40.44 -20.85 -10.42
CA LEU A 419 -40.65 -19.89 -9.34
C LEU A 419 -39.34 -19.62 -8.61
N ALA A 420 -38.54 -20.65 -8.33
CA ALA A 420 -37.23 -20.50 -7.71
C ALA A 420 -36.31 -19.60 -8.56
N GLN A 421 -36.31 -19.78 -9.88
CA GLN A 421 -35.53 -18.95 -10.81
C GLN A 421 -35.98 -17.49 -10.78
N GLN A 422 -37.28 -17.24 -10.88
CA GLN A 422 -37.83 -15.88 -10.81
C GLN A 422 -37.54 -15.20 -9.47
N LEU A 423 -37.72 -15.91 -8.36
CA LEU A 423 -37.43 -15.38 -7.02
C LEU A 423 -35.93 -15.14 -6.82
N CYS A 424 -35.08 -16.04 -7.31
CA CYS A 424 -33.64 -15.83 -7.20
C CYS A 424 -33.20 -14.55 -7.91
N ARG A 425 -33.68 -14.29 -9.14
CA ARG A 425 -33.33 -13.08 -9.91
C ARG A 425 -33.68 -11.78 -9.18
N GLN A 426 -34.71 -11.78 -8.34
CA GLN A 426 -35.06 -10.60 -7.52
C GLN A 426 -34.09 -10.36 -6.37
N HIS A 427 -33.32 -11.37 -5.97
CA HIS A 427 -32.41 -11.30 -4.84
C HIS A 427 -30.94 -11.29 -5.26
N VAL A 428 -30.66 -11.43 -6.56
CA VAL A 428 -29.31 -11.32 -7.12
C VAL A 428 -29.18 -10.00 -7.84
N ILE A 429 -28.09 -9.29 -7.57
CA ILE A 429 -27.71 -8.01 -8.16
C ILE A 429 -26.35 -8.23 -8.82
N ALA A 430 -26.15 -7.69 -10.02
CA ALA A 430 -24.87 -7.75 -10.70
C ALA A 430 -23.87 -6.77 -10.07
N GLY A 431 -22.61 -7.17 -9.90
CA GLY A 431 -21.59 -6.37 -9.23
C GLY A 431 -21.38 -6.72 -7.75
N GLU A 432 -20.27 -6.24 -7.18
CA GLU A 432 -19.92 -6.39 -5.77
C GLU A 432 -20.30 -5.12 -4.99
N HIS A 433 -21.43 -5.17 -4.28
CA HIS A 433 -22.03 -4.00 -3.61
C HIS A 433 -21.85 -4.06 -2.10
N MET A 434 -20.70 -3.58 -1.61
CA MET A 434 -20.44 -3.55 -0.18
C MET A 434 -21.18 -2.42 0.54
N LEU A 435 -21.73 -2.72 1.71
CA LEU A 435 -22.37 -1.75 2.59
C LEU A 435 -21.38 -1.26 3.64
N GLU A 436 -20.78 -0.10 3.37
CA GLU A 436 -19.88 0.56 4.31
C GLU A 436 -20.58 1.71 5.06
N ASN A 437 -20.16 1.97 6.29
CA ASN A 437 -20.63 3.11 7.08
C ASN A 437 -20.00 4.40 6.52
N ALA A 438 -20.45 4.86 5.35
CA ALA A 438 -20.10 6.16 4.82
C ALA A 438 -21.19 7.16 5.26
N GLY A 439 -20.77 8.30 5.83
CA GLY A 439 -21.65 9.31 6.41
C GLY A 439 -22.66 9.96 5.42
N PRO A 440 -23.35 11.00 5.91
CA PRO A 440 -24.81 11.27 5.77
C PRO A 440 -25.72 10.13 5.24
N PRO A 441 -27.07 10.28 5.20
CA PRO A 441 -27.92 9.22 4.63
C PRO A 441 -27.65 9.07 3.13
N SER A 442 -26.72 8.21 2.77
CA SER A 442 -26.50 7.78 1.38
C SER A 442 -27.59 6.78 1.02
N THR A 443 -28.63 7.29 0.38
CA THR A 443 -29.59 6.43 -0.33
C THR A 443 -28.86 5.83 -1.54
N ARG A 444 -28.75 4.51 -1.59
CA ARG A 444 -28.14 3.79 -2.72
C ARG A 444 -29.23 3.10 -3.52
N ARG A 445 -29.07 3.04 -4.84
CA ARG A 445 -30.00 2.37 -5.75
C ARG A 445 -29.28 1.21 -6.40
N TRP A 446 -29.90 0.04 -6.41
CA TRP A 446 -29.38 -1.17 -7.03
C TRP A 446 -30.43 -1.78 -7.95
N TRP A 447 -29.99 -2.48 -9.00
CA TRP A 447 -30.89 -3.21 -9.89
C TRP A 447 -30.70 -4.71 -9.75
N THR A 448 -31.81 -5.41 -9.53
CA THR A 448 -31.82 -6.87 -9.47
C THR A 448 -31.71 -7.46 -10.87
N LEU A 449 -31.29 -8.73 -11.00
CA LEU A 449 -31.32 -9.44 -12.27
C LEU A 449 -32.74 -9.58 -12.84
N ALA A 450 -33.78 -9.39 -12.03
CA ALA A 450 -35.17 -9.31 -12.49
C ALA A 450 -35.56 -7.93 -13.08
N GLY A 451 -34.64 -6.95 -13.09
CA GLY A 451 -34.86 -5.59 -13.59
C GLY A 451 -35.55 -4.66 -12.60
N GLN A 452 -35.66 -5.03 -11.32
CA GLN A 452 -36.30 -4.19 -10.30
C GLN A 452 -35.29 -3.29 -9.62
N GLU A 453 -35.69 -2.04 -9.39
CA GLU A 453 -34.93 -1.10 -8.58
C GLU A 453 -35.16 -1.36 -7.08
N VAL A 454 -34.06 -1.46 -6.35
CA VAL A 454 -34.01 -1.61 -4.91
C VAL A 454 -33.26 -0.42 -4.32
N THR A 455 -33.95 0.31 -3.46
CA THR A 455 -33.37 1.43 -2.73
C THR A 455 -32.90 0.95 -1.36
N ILE A 456 -31.61 1.14 -1.07
CA ILE A 456 -30.98 0.86 0.22
C ILE A 456 -30.86 2.16 1.00
N THR A 457 -31.27 2.10 2.27
CA THR A 457 -31.24 3.21 3.21
C THR A 457 -30.52 2.77 4.48
N PHE A 458 -29.71 3.66 5.05
CA PHE A 458 -29.09 3.46 6.35
C PHE A 458 -29.78 4.38 7.37
N LYS A 459 -30.50 3.79 8.32
CA LYS A 459 -31.20 4.52 9.40
C LYS A 459 -31.07 3.74 10.71
N ASN A 460 -30.93 4.45 11.83
CA ASN A 460 -30.86 3.86 13.18
C ASN A 460 -29.80 2.74 13.31
N MET A 461 -28.60 2.96 12.77
CA MET A 461 -27.49 1.98 12.77
C MET A 461 -27.83 0.65 12.08
N ARG A 462 -28.85 0.61 11.23
CA ARG A 462 -29.24 -0.58 10.46
C ARG A 462 -29.49 -0.22 9.00
N TYR A 463 -29.12 -1.14 8.11
CA TYR A 463 -29.47 -1.04 6.71
C TYR A 463 -30.86 -1.63 6.49
N ALA A 464 -31.64 -0.95 5.66
CA ALA A 464 -32.94 -1.41 5.21
C ALA A 464 -33.05 -1.16 3.72
N TYR A 465 -33.75 -2.05 3.02
CA TYR A 465 -33.98 -1.93 1.59
C TYR A 465 -35.47 -1.98 1.27
N LYS A 466 -35.84 -1.31 0.18
CA LYS A 466 -37.20 -1.21 -0.30
C LYS A 466 -37.18 -1.38 -1.82
N TYR A 467 -38.10 -2.18 -2.35
CA TYR A 467 -38.32 -2.23 -3.79
C TYR A 467 -39.18 -1.05 -4.22
N GLU A 468 -38.87 -0.42 -5.35
CA GLU A 468 -39.61 0.77 -5.80
C GLU A 468 -41.10 0.47 -6.10
N ASP A 469 -41.39 -0.74 -6.56
CA ASP A 469 -42.74 -1.19 -6.90
C ASP A 469 -43.60 -1.61 -5.68
N GLN A 470 -43.09 -1.54 -4.45
CA GLN A 470 -43.84 -1.90 -3.24
C GLN A 470 -43.57 -0.97 -2.06
N PRO A 471 -44.59 -0.73 -1.20
CA PRO A 471 -44.39 0.07 0.01
C PRO A 471 -43.62 -0.67 1.11
N GLN A 472 -43.55 -2.01 1.06
CA GLN A 472 -42.94 -2.83 2.10
C GLN A 472 -41.42 -2.63 2.19
N GLN A 473 -40.93 -2.38 3.40
CA GLN A 473 -39.51 -2.24 3.71
C GLN A 473 -38.99 -3.50 4.42
N PHE A 474 -37.78 -3.91 4.04
CA PHE A 474 -37.08 -5.06 4.60
C PHE A 474 -35.80 -4.61 5.30
N SER A 475 -35.32 -5.36 6.30
CA SER A 475 -34.08 -5.02 7.01
C SER A 475 -32.96 -6.01 6.71
N ILE A 476 -31.72 -5.50 6.72
CA ILE A 476 -30.51 -6.29 6.53
C ILE A 476 -29.95 -6.60 7.92
N HIS A 477 -29.94 -7.89 8.28
CA HIS A 477 -29.47 -8.36 9.58
C HIS A 477 -27.95 -8.27 9.72
N LYS A 478 -27.25 -8.72 8.67
CA LYS A 478 -25.79 -8.71 8.61
C LYS A 478 -25.36 -8.58 7.16
N ALA A 479 -24.44 -7.66 6.94
CA ALA A 479 -23.95 -7.29 5.62
C ALA A 479 -22.52 -7.79 5.40
N ASN A 480 -22.10 -7.79 4.13
CA ASN A 480 -20.72 -7.98 3.70
C ASN A 480 -20.14 -9.36 4.05
N TYR A 481 -20.93 -10.42 3.85
CA TYR A 481 -20.35 -11.75 3.82
C TYR A 481 -19.59 -11.94 2.51
N ILE A 482 -18.33 -12.35 2.64
CA ILE A 482 -17.37 -12.42 1.55
C ILE A 482 -17.51 -13.75 0.82
N ALA A 483 -17.43 -13.73 -0.51
CA ALA A 483 -17.29 -14.90 -1.36
C ALA A 483 -16.29 -14.61 -2.49
N ALA A 484 -15.77 -15.67 -3.12
CA ALA A 484 -14.80 -15.56 -4.21
C ALA A 484 -15.34 -14.82 -5.44
N ASN A 485 -16.63 -14.95 -5.72
CA ASN A 485 -17.31 -14.34 -6.87
C ASN A 485 -18.37 -13.31 -6.45
N GLY A 486 -18.18 -12.66 -5.31
CA GLY A 486 -19.02 -11.53 -4.89
C GLY A 486 -19.28 -11.44 -3.39
N VAL A 487 -20.42 -10.88 -3.02
CA VAL A 487 -20.78 -10.60 -1.62
C VAL A 487 -22.23 -11.01 -1.37
N PHE A 488 -22.58 -11.35 -0.13
CA PHE A 488 -23.98 -11.52 0.25
C PHE A 488 -24.34 -10.83 1.56
N HIS A 489 -25.61 -10.48 1.67
CA HIS A 489 -26.20 -9.86 2.85
C HIS A 489 -27.35 -10.73 3.33
N THR A 490 -27.41 -11.01 4.63
CA THR A 490 -28.54 -11.73 5.22
C THR A 490 -29.67 -10.74 5.53
N VAL A 491 -30.88 -11.01 5.05
CA VAL A 491 -32.04 -10.11 5.13
C VAL A 491 -33.22 -10.74 5.87
N THR A 492 -34.19 -9.93 6.31
CA THR A 492 -35.32 -10.41 7.14
C THR A 492 -36.28 -11.37 6.46
N ALA A 493 -36.58 -11.16 5.19
CA ALA A 493 -37.64 -11.90 4.51
C ALA A 493 -37.39 -12.00 3.01
N LEU A 494 -37.94 -13.07 2.43
CA LEU A 494 -38.00 -13.26 0.98
C LEU A 494 -39.19 -12.47 0.44
N ARG A 495 -38.98 -11.72 -0.65
CA ARG A 495 -40.10 -11.20 -1.43
C ARG A 495 -40.72 -12.35 -2.22
N TRP A 496 -41.88 -12.83 -1.79
CA TRP A 496 -42.62 -13.91 -2.46
C TRP A 496 -43.49 -13.44 -3.62
N GLN A 497 -43.90 -12.17 -3.61
CA GLN A 497 -44.72 -11.58 -4.66
C GLN A 497 -43.84 -11.20 -5.84
N LEU A 498 -44.03 -11.94 -6.94
CA LEU A 498 -43.46 -11.57 -8.23
C LEU A 498 -43.97 -10.16 -8.63
N PRO A 499 -43.15 -9.31 -9.26
CA PRO A 499 -43.66 -8.11 -9.90
C PRO A 499 -44.81 -8.49 -10.84
N PRO A 500 -45.79 -7.60 -11.04
CA PRO A 500 -46.82 -7.82 -12.04
C PRO A 500 -46.13 -8.20 -13.35
N PRO A 501 -46.35 -9.42 -13.88
CA PRO A 501 -45.66 -9.82 -15.08
C PRO A 501 -46.05 -8.84 -16.18
N LEU A 502 -45.07 -8.38 -16.97
CA LEU A 502 -45.41 -8.06 -18.35
C LEU A 502 -46.06 -9.33 -18.92
N PRO A 503 -47.19 -9.23 -19.63
CA PRO A 503 -47.95 -10.39 -20.09
C PRO A 503 -47.14 -11.16 -21.15
N GLY A 504 -46.17 -11.95 -20.70
CA GLY A 504 -45.55 -13.01 -21.48
C GLY A 504 -46.45 -14.21 -21.46
N ASP A 505 -46.58 -14.86 -22.61
CA ASP A 505 -47.39 -16.06 -22.76
C ASP A 505 -46.58 -17.09 -23.53
N SER A 506 -46.20 -18.18 -22.86
CA SER A 506 -45.48 -19.29 -23.47
C SER A 506 -46.27 -19.98 -24.60
N LYS A 507 -47.55 -19.66 -24.80
CA LYS A 507 -48.39 -20.13 -25.90
C LYS A 507 -48.43 -19.17 -27.09
N LYS A 508 -47.99 -17.92 -26.93
CA LYS A 508 -47.98 -16.90 -27.99
C LYS A 508 -46.58 -16.69 -28.54
N THR A 509 -46.47 -16.41 -29.83
CA THR A 509 -45.19 -16.03 -30.45
C THR A 509 -44.72 -14.66 -29.95
N VAL A 510 -43.44 -14.36 -30.17
CA VAL A 510 -42.90 -13.02 -29.90
C VAL A 510 -43.69 -11.95 -30.65
N GLY A 511 -43.99 -12.16 -31.94
CA GLY A 511 -44.82 -11.23 -32.72
C GLY A 511 -46.19 -10.96 -32.10
N GLN A 512 -46.90 -12.02 -31.71
CA GLN A 512 -48.21 -11.93 -31.04
C GLN A 512 -48.16 -11.19 -29.70
N ILE A 513 -47.09 -11.39 -28.90
CA ILE A 513 -46.93 -10.68 -27.62
C ILE A 513 -46.70 -9.19 -27.86
N LEU A 514 -45.83 -8.83 -28.82
CA LEU A 514 -45.57 -7.43 -29.17
C LEU A 514 -46.83 -6.73 -29.68
N ALA A 515 -47.65 -7.40 -30.49
CA ALA A 515 -48.90 -6.86 -31.03
C ALA A 515 -50.03 -6.74 -29.98
N SER A 516 -50.08 -7.64 -28.98
CA SER A 516 -51.17 -7.65 -27.98
C SER A 516 -50.86 -6.93 -26.67
N THR A 517 -49.68 -6.34 -26.52
CA THR A 517 -49.24 -5.69 -25.27
C THR A 517 -49.12 -4.18 -25.44
N GLU A 518 -49.86 -3.41 -24.63
CA GLU A 518 -49.94 -1.94 -24.74
C GLU A 518 -48.58 -1.23 -24.69
N VAL A 519 -47.64 -1.72 -23.89
CA VAL A 519 -46.31 -1.11 -23.71
C VAL A 519 -45.38 -1.21 -24.93
N PHE A 520 -45.74 -2.01 -25.95
CA PHE A 520 -44.95 -2.23 -27.16
C PHE A 520 -45.60 -1.68 -28.43
N THR A 521 -46.75 -1.01 -28.34
CA THR A 521 -47.51 -0.52 -29.51
C THR A 521 -46.67 0.34 -30.47
N ARG A 522 -45.78 1.19 -29.97
CA ARG A 522 -44.90 2.02 -30.84
C ARG A 522 -43.84 1.20 -31.56
N PHE A 523 -43.30 0.18 -30.90
CA PHE A 523 -42.32 -0.71 -31.51
C PHE A 523 -42.99 -1.65 -32.52
N GLU A 524 -44.22 -2.08 -32.26
CA GLU A 524 -45.00 -2.84 -33.21
C GLU A 524 -45.28 -2.03 -34.49
N THR A 525 -45.62 -0.74 -34.39
CA THR A 525 -45.72 0.15 -35.57
C THR A 525 -44.40 0.21 -36.37
N ILE A 526 -43.24 0.21 -35.68
CA ILE A 526 -41.93 0.12 -36.35
C ILE A 526 -41.79 -1.20 -37.11
N LEU A 527 -42.18 -2.32 -36.51
CA LEU A 527 -42.11 -3.64 -37.13
C LEU A 527 -43.02 -3.72 -38.37
N GLU A 528 -44.26 -3.22 -38.27
CA GLU A 528 -45.23 -3.19 -39.38
C GLU A 528 -44.68 -2.41 -40.59
N ASN A 529 -44.18 -1.18 -40.36
CA ASN A 529 -43.61 -0.34 -41.42
C ASN A 529 -42.30 -0.90 -41.99
N CYS A 530 -41.63 -1.81 -41.28
CA CYS A 530 -40.40 -2.45 -41.70
C CYS A 530 -40.63 -3.72 -42.54
N GLY A 531 -41.86 -4.28 -42.53
CA GLY A 531 -42.21 -5.54 -43.20
C GLY A 531 -41.64 -6.79 -42.52
N LEU A 532 -41.23 -6.68 -41.25
CA LEU A 532 -40.66 -7.75 -40.43
C LEU A 532 -41.59 -8.46 -39.39
N PRO A 533 -42.91 -8.16 -39.22
CA PRO A 533 -43.72 -8.84 -38.20
C PRO A 533 -43.76 -10.37 -38.41
N SER A 534 -43.82 -10.81 -39.66
CA SER A 534 -43.96 -12.22 -40.05
C SER A 534 -42.77 -13.11 -39.66
N ILE A 535 -41.57 -12.55 -39.51
CA ILE A 535 -40.39 -13.32 -39.07
C ILE A 535 -40.51 -13.69 -37.60
N LEU A 536 -41.06 -12.80 -36.76
CA LEU A 536 -41.22 -13.01 -35.33
C LEU A 536 -42.37 -13.96 -34.96
N ASP A 537 -43.21 -14.31 -35.93
CA ASP A 537 -44.21 -15.38 -35.84
C ASP A 537 -43.70 -16.74 -36.35
N GLY A 538 -42.53 -16.75 -37.00
CA GLY A 538 -41.90 -17.96 -37.52
C GLY A 538 -41.32 -18.88 -36.45
N PRO A 539 -40.72 -20.02 -36.88
CA PRO A 539 -40.03 -20.92 -35.96
C PRO A 539 -38.82 -20.21 -35.34
N GLY A 540 -38.83 -20.09 -34.01
CA GLY A 540 -37.72 -19.56 -33.23
C GLY A 540 -36.60 -20.61 -33.04
N PRO A 541 -35.68 -20.40 -32.08
CA PRO A 541 -35.75 -19.44 -30.97
C PRO A 541 -35.22 -18.03 -31.28
N PHE A 542 -36.02 -17.00 -30.94
CA PHE A 542 -35.61 -15.60 -30.97
C PHE A 542 -35.34 -15.02 -29.57
N THR A 543 -34.46 -14.02 -29.51
CA THR A 543 -34.35 -13.08 -28.41
C THR A 543 -34.57 -11.68 -28.97
N VAL A 544 -35.61 -10.99 -28.51
CA VAL A 544 -35.94 -9.64 -28.99
C VAL A 544 -35.75 -8.63 -27.88
N PHE A 545 -34.94 -7.61 -28.16
CA PHE A 545 -34.74 -6.46 -27.30
C PHE A 545 -35.77 -5.39 -27.70
N ALA A 546 -36.92 -5.36 -27.03
CA ALA A 546 -38.04 -4.51 -27.43
C ALA A 546 -38.00 -3.15 -26.69
N PRO A 547 -37.86 -2.00 -27.39
CA PRO A 547 -37.97 -0.69 -26.76
C PRO A 547 -39.39 -0.43 -26.24
N SER A 548 -39.50 0.30 -25.12
CA SER A 548 -40.79 0.78 -24.63
C SER A 548 -41.36 1.89 -25.52
N ASN A 549 -42.65 2.21 -25.34
CA ASN A 549 -43.26 3.34 -26.05
C ASN A 549 -42.51 4.66 -25.79
N GLU A 550 -42.11 4.91 -24.54
CA GLU A 550 -41.35 6.11 -24.16
C GLU A 550 -39.97 6.15 -24.84
N ALA A 551 -39.33 4.98 -24.99
CA ALA A 551 -38.07 4.85 -25.70
C ALA A 551 -38.22 5.17 -27.21
N VAL A 552 -39.32 4.74 -27.83
CA VAL A 552 -39.60 5.06 -29.24
C VAL A 552 -39.91 6.53 -29.45
N ASP A 553 -40.62 7.13 -28.50
CA ASP A 553 -40.99 8.54 -28.56
C ASP A 553 -39.76 9.47 -28.51
N SER A 554 -38.61 9.01 -28.01
CA SER A 554 -37.36 9.77 -28.02
C SER A 554 -36.73 9.95 -29.42
N LEU A 555 -37.23 9.26 -30.46
CA LEU A 555 -36.80 9.43 -31.87
C LEU A 555 -37.72 10.36 -32.69
N ARG A 556 -38.66 11.06 -32.05
CA ARG A 556 -39.64 11.94 -32.74
C ARG A 556 -39.09 13.31 -33.16
N ASP A 557 -37.78 13.45 -33.32
CA ASP A 557 -37.08 14.65 -33.77
C ASP A 557 -36.94 14.72 -35.31
N GLY A 558 -37.82 14.03 -36.05
CA GLY A 558 -37.75 13.88 -37.49
C GLY A 558 -37.03 12.60 -37.96
N ARG A 559 -36.23 11.96 -37.10
CA ARG A 559 -35.55 10.69 -37.43
C ARG A 559 -36.55 9.58 -37.73
N LEU A 560 -37.59 9.44 -36.91
CA LEU A 560 -38.61 8.40 -37.09
C LEU A 560 -39.40 8.58 -38.41
N ILE A 561 -39.72 9.83 -38.77
CA ILE A 561 -40.41 10.15 -40.02
C ILE A 561 -39.55 9.76 -41.22
N TYR A 562 -38.27 10.12 -41.18
CA TYR A 562 -37.32 9.73 -42.23
C TYR A 562 -37.21 8.21 -42.36
N LEU A 563 -37.09 7.48 -41.24
CA LEU A 563 -37.00 6.01 -41.23
C LEU A 563 -38.22 5.33 -41.86
N PHE A 564 -39.43 5.87 -41.66
CA PHE A 564 -40.67 5.34 -42.26
C PHE A 564 -40.89 5.73 -43.73
N THR A 565 -40.12 6.69 -44.25
CA THR A 565 -40.31 7.21 -45.61
C THR A 565 -39.11 6.91 -46.50
N ALA A 566 -38.10 7.76 -46.49
CA ALA A 566 -36.91 7.65 -47.35
C ALA A 566 -35.82 6.71 -46.78
N GLY A 567 -35.92 6.32 -45.51
CA GLY A 567 -34.89 5.60 -44.76
C GLY A 567 -35.17 4.12 -44.53
N LEU A 568 -35.98 3.44 -45.35
CA LEU A 568 -36.43 2.07 -45.10
C LEU A 568 -35.29 1.06 -44.90
N SER A 569 -34.16 1.19 -45.61
CA SER A 569 -33.00 0.32 -45.42
C SER A 569 -32.39 0.47 -44.02
N LYS A 570 -32.32 1.70 -43.50
CA LYS A 570 -31.87 1.99 -42.13
C LYS A 570 -32.88 1.47 -41.10
N LEU A 571 -34.18 1.51 -41.39
CA LEU A 571 -35.22 0.94 -40.54
C LEU A 571 -35.10 -0.58 -40.43
N GLN A 572 -34.84 -1.28 -41.55
CA GLN A 572 -34.60 -2.72 -41.56
C GLN A 572 -33.38 -3.11 -40.75
N GLU A 573 -32.30 -2.36 -40.88
CA GLU A 573 -31.09 -2.58 -40.09
C GLU A 573 -31.31 -2.32 -38.60
N LEU A 574 -32.05 -1.25 -38.25
CA LEU A 574 -32.47 -0.95 -36.87
C LEU A 574 -33.25 -2.11 -36.27
N VAL A 575 -34.27 -2.63 -36.95
CA VAL A 575 -35.08 -3.76 -36.45
C VAL A 575 -34.23 -5.02 -36.28
N ARG A 576 -33.39 -5.35 -37.26
CA ARG A 576 -32.49 -6.52 -37.18
C ARG A 576 -31.47 -6.41 -36.04
N TYR A 577 -31.07 -5.20 -35.66
CA TYR A 577 -30.16 -4.98 -34.53
C TYR A 577 -30.82 -5.28 -33.17
N HIS A 578 -32.15 -5.18 -33.07
CA HIS A 578 -32.92 -5.53 -31.88
C HIS A 578 -33.25 -7.03 -31.79
N ILE A 579 -32.89 -7.84 -32.79
CA ILE A 579 -33.25 -9.26 -32.87
C ILE A 579 -31.98 -10.11 -32.84
N TYR A 580 -31.97 -11.12 -31.98
CA TYR A 580 -31.01 -12.22 -31.99
C TYR A 580 -31.74 -13.52 -32.34
N ASN A 581 -31.30 -14.22 -33.38
CA ASN A 581 -31.99 -15.36 -33.97
C ASN A 581 -31.24 -16.70 -33.82
N HIS A 582 -30.21 -16.76 -32.96
CA HIS A 582 -29.40 -17.96 -32.75
C HIS A 582 -29.69 -18.64 -31.39
N GLY A 583 -30.85 -18.37 -30.76
CA GLY A 583 -31.15 -18.88 -29.43
C GLY A 583 -32.04 -18.00 -28.55
N GLN A 584 -32.53 -18.59 -27.48
CA GLN A 584 -33.10 -17.88 -26.34
C GLN A 584 -31.99 -17.52 -25.36
N LEU A 585 -31.74 -16.22 -25.21
CA LEU A 585 -30.80 -15.66 -24.25
C LEU A 585 -31.59 -15.19 -23.04
N THR A 586 -31.61 -16.00 -21.99
CA THR A 586 -32.10 -15.51 -20.69
C THR A 586 -31.16 -14.48 -20.12
N VAL A 587 -31.59 -13.71 -19.11
CA VAL A 587 -30.75 -12.69 -18.48
C VAL A 587 -29.39 -13.26 -18.03
N GLU A 588 -29.36 -14.49 -17.49
CA GLU A 588 -28.12 -15.12 -17.03
C GLU A 588 -27.17 -15.47 -18.18
N LYS A 589 -27.72 -15.95 -19.31
CA LYS A 589 -26.94 -16.24 -20.53
C LYS A 589 -26.46 -14.97 -21.22
N LEU A 590 -27.25 -13.91 -21.14
CA LEU A 590 -26.94 -12.61 -21.73
C LEU A 590 -25.73 -11.99 -21.03
N ILE A 591 -25.74 -11.94 -19.69
CA ILE A 591 -24.62 -11.40 -18.91
C ILE A 591 -23.37 -12.28 -18.97
N SER A 592 -23.52 -13.60 -19.03
CA SER A 592 -22.36 -14.51 -19.11
C SER A 592 -21.66 -14.47 -20.47
N LYS A 593 -22.40 -14.23 -21.57
CA LYS A 593 -21.80 -14.06 -22.90
C LYS A 593 -21.10 -12.72 -23.06
N GLY A 594 -21.59 -11.65 -22.44
CA GLY A 594 -21.03 -10.30 -22.52
C GLY A 594 -21.14 -9.61 -23.89
N ARG A 595 -21.24 -10.37 -24.99
CA ARG A 595 -21.38 -9.88 -26.36
C ARG A 595 -22.23 -10.85 -27.17
N VAL A 596 -23.11 -10.33 -28.02
CA VAL A 596 -23.99 -11.13 -28.88
C VAL A 596 -23.99 -10.59 -30.30
N LEU A 597 -24.02 -11.48 -31.29
CA LEU A 597 -24.10 -11.10 -32.70
C LEU A 597 -25.57 -11.05 -33.11
N THR A 598 -26.07 -9.87 -33.44
CA THR A 598 -27.48 -9.62 -33.79
C THR A 598 -27.79 -10.07 -35.22
N MET A 599 -29.07 -10.07 -35.60
CA MET A 599 -29.53 -10.38 -36.97
C MET A 599 -29.10 -9.31 -37.99
N ALA A 600 -28.64 -8.14 -37.52
CA ALA A 600 -27.98 -7.13 -38.34
C ALA A 600 -26.49 -7.45 -38.61
N ASN A 601 -26.00 -8.61 -38.16
CA ASN A 601 -24.59 -9.01 -38.21
C ASN A 601 -23.66 -8.00 -37.48
N GLN A 602 -24.18 -7.37 -36.44
CA GLN A 602 -23.45 -6.41 -35.60
C GLN A 602 -23.40 -6.89 -34.17
N VAL A 603 -22.28 -6.60 -33.51
CA VAL A 603 -22.03 -7.02 -32.14
C VAL A 603 -22.71 -6.07 -31.17
N LEU A 604 -23.66 -6.58 -30.40
CA LEU A 604 -24.27 -5.91 -29.27
C LEU A 604 -23.52 -6.29 -27.99
N THR A 605 -22.90 -5.30 -27.35
CA THR A 605 -22.19 -5.46 -26.08
C THR A 605 -23.16 -5.44 -24.89
N VAL A 606 -22.87 -6.22 -23.87
CA VAL A 606 -23.62 -6.28 -22.61
C VAL A 606 -22.70 -5.82 -21.49
N ASN A 607 -23.03 -4.70 -20.87
CA ASN A 607 -22.29 -4.10 -19.77
C ASN A 607 -23.15 -4.07 -18.50
N ILE A 608 -22.51 -3.95 -17.34
CA ILE A 608 -23.16 -3.81 -16.05
C ILE A 608 -22.71 -2.48 -15.45
N SER A 609 -23.66 -1.64 -15.03
CA SER A 609 -23.37 -0.36 -14.37
C SER A 609 -22.84 -0.57 -12.94
N GLU A 610 -22.26 0.47 -12.33
CA GLU A 610 -21.82 0.43 -10.94
C GLU A 610 -22.96 0.10 -9.97
N GLU A 611 -24.21 0.40 -10.32
CA GLU A 611 -25.42 0.08 -9.57
C GLU A 611 -26.01 -1.30 -9.87
N GLY A 612 -25.34 -2.09 -10.72
CA GLY A 612 -25.78 -3.43 -11.11
C GLY A 612 -26.83 -3.47 -12.22
N ARG A 613 -27.00 -2.37 -12.96
CA ARG A 613 -27.97 -2.28 -14.06
C ARG A 613 -27.41 -2.88 -15.35
N ILE A 614 -28.19 -3.68 -16.05
CA ILE A 614 -27.78 -4.28 -17.33
C ILE A 614 -27.96 -3.25 -18.45
N LEU A 615 -26.88 -2.96 -19.15
CA LEU A 615 -26.80 -1.96 -20.22
C LEU A 615 -26.42 -2.64 -21.53
N LEU A 616 -27.10 -2.28 -22.63
CA LEU A 616 -26.90 -2.86 -23.94
C LEU A 616 -26.39 -1.84 -24.96
N GLY A 617 -25.44 -2.28 -25.78
CA GLY A 617 -24.88 -1.49 -26.87
C GLY A 617 -23.92 -0.39 -26.42
N PRO A 618 -23.42 0.42 -27.36
CA PRO A 618 -22.41 1.45 -27.10
C PRO A 618 -22.97 2.62 -26.25
N GLU A 619 -24.23 2.99 -26.46
CA GLU A 619 -24.92 4.05 -25.72
C GLU A 619 -25.37 3.61 -24.31
N GLY A 620 -25.14 2.35 -23.95
CA GLY A 620 -25.48 1.83 -22.61
C GLY A 620 -26.98 1.85 -22.32
N ILE A 621 -27.81 1.33 -23.23
CA ILE A 621 -29.26 1.36 -23.09
C ILE A 621 -29.72 0.41 -21.97
N PRO A 622 -30.45 0.88 -20.94
CA PRO A 622 -30.86 0.04 -19.83
C PRO A 622 -31.95 -0.98 -20.19
N VAL A 623 -31.82 -2.19 -19.65
CA VAL A 623 -32.87 -3.22 -19.69
C VAL A 623 -33.83 -3.00 -18.52
N ARG A 624 -35.12 -2.79 -18.81
CA ARG A 624 -36.18 -2.51 -17.82
C ARG A 624 -36.83 -3.78 -17.29
N ARG A 625 -37.13 -4.72 -18.18
CA ARG A 625 -37.72 -6.02 -17.84
C ARG A 625 -37.02 -7.11 -18.62
N VAL A 626 -36.78 -8.22 -17.96
CA VAL A 626 -36.04 -9.34 -18.52
C VAL A 626 -36.94 -10.56 -18.66
N ASP A 627 -36.53 -11.46 -19.55
CA ASP A 627 -37.03 -12.82 -19.62
C ASP A 627 -38.55 -12.94 -19.74
N VAL A 628 -39.18 -12.08 -20.55
CA VAL A 628 -40.60 -12.21 -20.88
C VAL A 628 -40.74 -13.44 -21.80
N PRO A 629 -41.40 -14.52 -21.34
CA PRO A 629 -41.42 -15.78 -22.07
C PRO A 629 -42.37 -15.70 -23.28
N ALA A 630 -41.96 -16.33 -24.39
CA ALA A 630 -42.76 -16.53 -25.60
C ALA A 630 -42.61 -17.97 -26.10
N ALA A 631 -43.56 -18.45 -26.91
CA ALA A 631 -43.54 -19.80 -27.49
C ALA A 631 -42.29 -20.07 -28.35
N ASN A 632 -41.84 -19.05 -29.10
CA ASN A 632 -40.72 -19.13 -30.02
C ASN A 632 -39.53 -18.24 -29.59
N GLY A 633 -39.45 -17.81 -28.33
CA GLY A 633 -38.40 -16.88 -27.94
C GLY A 633 -38.52 -16.28 -26.55
N VAL A 634 -37.77 -15.19 -26.35
CA VAL A 634 -37.76 -14.39 -25.14
C VAL A 634 -37.67 -12.91 -25.50
N ILE A 635 -38.36 -12.05 -24.74
CA ILE A 635 -38.34 -10.60 -24.93
C ILE A 635 -37.68 -9.94 -23.71
N HIS A 636 -36.76 -9.00 -23.98
CA HIS A 636 -36.19 -8.10 -22.99
C HIS A 636 -36.64 -6.68 -23.31
N MET A 637 -37.34 -6.02 -22.38
CA MET A 637 -37.82 -4.66 -22.56
C MET A 637 -36.73 -3.63 -22.28
N LEU A 638 -36.57 -2.63 -23.13
CA LEU A 638 -35.56 -1.56 -23.00
C LEU A 638 -36.18 -0.20 -22.67
N GLU A 639 -35.41 0.66 -22.01
CA GLU A 639 -35.75 2.08 -21.77
C GLU A 639 -35.29 3.04 -22.87
N GLY A 640 -34.57 2.52 -23.87
CA GLY A 640 -34.10 3.27 -25.02
C GLY A 640 -34.12 2.41 -26.28
N ILE A 641 -33.74 3.00 -27.41
CA ILE A 641 -33.61 2.30 -28.69
C ILE A 641 -32.14 1.98 -28.95
N LEU A 642 -31.88 0.75 -29.39
CA LEU A 642 -30.56 0.34 -29.88
C LEU A 642 -30.35 0.89 -31.29
N LEU A 643 -29.50 1.90 -31.41
CA LEU A 643 -29.11 2.46 -32.71
C LEU A 643 -27.84 1.76 -33.22
N PRO A 644 -27.90 1.00 -34.34
CA PRO A 644 -26.71 0.41 -34.91
C PRO A 644 -25.77 1.51 -35.46
N PRO A 645 -24.45 1.44 -35.23
CA PRO A 645 -23.52 2.45 -35.72
C PRO A 645 -23.56 2.68 -37.24
N THR A 646 -23.96 1.66 -38.01
CA THR A 646 -24.03 1.69 -39.49
C THR A 646 -25.12 2.60 -40.04
N ILE A 647 -26.16 2.91 -39.27
CA ILE A 647 -27.26 3.78 -39.74
C ILE A 647 -27.05 5.24 -39.35
N LEU A 648 -25.98 5.55 -38.59
CA LEU A 648 -25.67 6.89 -38.11
C LEU A 648 -24.81 7.67 -39.12
N PRO A 649 -25.08 8.97 -39.36
CA PRO A 649 -26.26 9.72 -38.90
C PRO A 649 -27.54 9.23 -39.58
N ILE A 650 -28.67 9.23 -38.85
CA ILE A 650 -29.96 8.75 -39.38
C ILE A 650 -30.45 9.69 -40.48
N LEU A 651 -30.50 10.99 -40.21
CA LEU A 651 -30.90 11.99 -41.19
C LEU A 651 -29.79 12.21 -42.22
N PRO A 652 -30.15 12.43 -43.50
CA PRO A 652 -29.19 12.86 -44.50
C PRO A 652 -28.61 14.21 -44.11
N LYS A 653 -27.29 14.39 -44.27
CA LYS A 653 -26.67 15.71 -44.17
C LYS A 653 -26.97 16.46 -45.46
N HIS A 654 -27.91 17.39 -45.43
CA HIS A 654 -28.07 18.37 -46.50
C HIS A 654 -27.03 19.48 -46.31
N CYS A 655 -26.21 19.72 -47.34
CA CYS A 655 -25.34 20.89 -47.41
C CYS A 655 -26.04 21.90 -48.32
N ASP A 656 -26.92 22.73 -47.76
CA ASP A 656 -27.47 23.84 -48.52
C ASP A 656 -26.37 24.93 -48.61
N GLU A 657 -25.90 25.23 -49.82
CA GLU A 657 -24.99 26.35 -50.08
C GLU A 657 -25.80 27.65 -50.20
N GLU A 658 -25.75 28.50 -49.16
CA GLU A 658 -26.35 29.83 -49.22
C GLU A 658 -25.44 30.83 -49.95
N GLN A 659 -25.68 31.05 -51.24
CA GLN A 659 -24.99 32.07 -52.02
C GLN A 659 -25.65 33.45 -51.81
N HIS A 660 -24.85 34.41 -51.35
CA HIS A 660 -25.27 35.80 -51.16
C HIS A 660 -24.66 36.67 -52.27
N GLN A 661 -25.46 37.49 -52.94
CA GLN A 661 -24.99 38.47 -53.94
C GLN A 661 -25.31 39.89 -53.46
N THR A 662 -24.30 40.76 -53.42
CA THR A 662 -24.51 42.18 -53.14
C THR A 662 -25.07 42.87 -54.39
N VAL A 663 -26.24 43.48 -54.26
CA VAL A 663 -26.85 44.31 -55.31
C VAL A 663 -26.83 45.78 -54.89
N LEU A 664 -26.53 46.67 -55.83
CA LEU A 664 -26.59 48.11 -55.59
C LEU A 664 -28.03 48.60 -55.69
N GLY A 665 -28.47 49.43 -54.73
CA GLY A 665 -29.75 50.13 -54.79
C GLY A 665 -29.74 51.29 -55.79
N SER A 666 -30.91 51.86 -56.06
CA SER A 666 -31.05 53.04 -56.91
C SER A 666 -30.33 54.25 -56.28
N CYS A 667 -29.59 55.02 -57.09
CA CYS A 667 -28.98 56.26 -56.63
C CYS A 667 -30.04 57.33 -56.36
N VAL A 668 -30.01 57.94 -55.16
CA VAL A 668 -30.96 58.96 -54.71
C VAL A 668 -30.21 60.11 -54.04
N ASP A 669 -30.91 61.22 -53.78
CA ASP A 669 -30.36 62.32 -52.99
C ASP A 669 -29.88 61.85 -51.61
N CYS A 670 -28.74 62.38 -51.15
CA CYS A 670 -28.13 62.01 -49.88
C CYS A 670 -29.05 62.22 -48.67
N GLN A 671 -29.99 63.17 -48.72
CA GLN A 671 -30.96 63.40 -47.65
C GLN A 671 -32.10 62.37 -47.66
N ALA A 672 -32.35 61.72 -48.80
CA ALA A 672 -33.38 60.69 -48.98
C ALA A 672 -32.85 59.24 -48.77
N LEU A 673 -31.57 59.05 -48.42
CA LEU A 673 -30.98 57.74 -48.13
C LEU A 673 -31.76 56.95 -47.07
N ASN A 674 -32.30 57.63 -46.06
CA ASN A 674 -33.06 56.99 -44.97
C ASN A 674 -34.45 56.50 -45.39
N THR A 675 -34.99 57.00 -46.50
CA THR A 675 -36.29 56.57 -47.04
C THR A 675 -36.17 55.64 -48.25
N SER A 676 -34.95 55.39 -48.73
CA SER A 676 -34.70 54.42 -49.81
C SER A 676 -34.94 52.98 -49.35
N VAL A 677 -35.66 52.21 -50.17
CA VAL A 677 -35.93 50.78 -49.94
C VAL A 677 -35.00 49.95 -50.82
N CYS A 678 -34.41 48.90 -50.26
CA CYS A 678 -33.58 47.99 -51.03
C CYS A 678 -34.42 47.24 -52.08
N PRO A 679 -33.83 46.79 -53.20
CA PRO A 679 -34.53 45.96 -54.18
C PRO A 679 -35.23 44.76 -53.52
N PRO A 680 -36.35 44.26 -54.08
CA PRO A 680 -37.06 43.12 -53.52
C PRO A 680 -36.13 41.91 -53.33
N ASN A 681 -36.32 41.19 -52.21
CA ASN A 681 -35.48 40.06 -51.78
C ASN A 681 -34.02 40.43 -51.40
N SER A 682 -33.75 41.69 -51.04
CA SER A 682 -32.46 42.11 -50.49
C SER A 682 -32.61 42.82 -49.14
N VAL A 683 -31.57 42.76 -48.31
CA VAL A 683 -31.52 43.39 -46.99
C VAL A 683 -30.48 44.52 -47.01
N LYS A 684 -30.79 45.64 -46.37
CA LYS A 684 -29.88 46.79 -46.27
C LYS A 684 -28.61 46.41 -45.52
N MET A 685 -27.45 46.71 -46.10
CA MET A 685 -26.14 46.55 -45.47
C MET A 685 -25.62 47.91 -44.96
N ASP A 686 -24.78 47.91 -43.92
CA ASP A 686 -24.24 49.14 -43.28
C ASP A 686 -23.10 49.83 -44.07
N ILE A 687 -23.04 49.64 -45.39
CA ILE A 687 -21.95 50.14 -46.24
C ILE A 687 -22.52 51.14 -47.25
N PHE A 688 -22.12 52.41 -47.16
CA PHE A 688 -22.57 53.50 -48.04
C PHE A 688 -21.47 53.88 -49.06
N PRO A 689 -21.52 53.40 -50.31
CA PRO A 689 -20.71 54.00 -51.38
C PRO A 689 -21.22 55.42 -51.64
N LYS A 690 -20.36 56.43 -51.47
CA LYS A 690 -20.69 57.87 -51.54
C LYS A 690 -20.58 58.49 -52.94
N GLU A 691 -20.43 57.69 -53.98
CA GLU A 691 -20.15 58.16 -55.33
C GLU A 691 -21.18 57.62 -56.33
N CYS A 692 -22.40 58.15 -56.26
CA CYS A 692 -23.37 57.97 -57.33
C CYS A 692 -23.96 59.33 -57.70
N VAL A 693 -24.12 59.59 -58.99
CA VAL A 693 -24.71 60.83 -59.51
C VAL A 693 -26.15 60.51 -59.89
N TYR A 694 -27.12 61.09 -59.18
CA TYR A 694 -28.52 61.00 -59.56
C TYR A 694 -28.86 62.18 -60.47
N ILE A 695 -29.66 61.95 -61.51
CA ILE A 695 -30.12 63.00 -62.43
C ILE A 695 -31.57 63.31 -62.07
N HIS A 696 -31.86 64.54 -61.64
CA HIS A 696 -33.23 65.03 -61.59
C HIS A 696 -33.64 65.46 -63.00
N SER A 697 -34.67 64.82 -63.56
CA SER A 697 -35.44 65.45 -64.64
C SER A 697 -36.28 66.58 -64.02
N PRO A 698 -36.12 67.84 -64.47
CA PRO A 698 -36.82 68.98 -63.91
C PRO A 698 -38.34 68.94 -64.14
#